data_AF-A0A6J0X0V2-F1
#
_entry.id   AF-A0A6J0X0V2-F1
#
_cell.length_a   1.000
_cell.length_b   1.000
_cell.length_c   1.000
_cell.angle_alpha   90.00
_cell.angle_beta   90.00
_cell.angle_gamma   90.00
#
_symmetry.space_group_name_H-M   'P 1'
#
loop_
_entity.id
_entity.type
_entity.pdbx_description
1 polymer ?
#
loop_
_entity_poly.entity_id
_entity_poly.type
_entity_poly.pdbx_seq_one_letter_code
_entity_poly.pdbx_strand_id
1 'polypeptide(L)'
;MMGHVVKGEKQVSVGWSFTGVAELVIGQEALGGLRIALIETKISFGKAAPRRWSSPSQWHQLGQNKSGQGWGGGQQTSAGRVATGWLAPGLPEAATLQDGAVPPQDPPPPLRLLLDLSLDSSKSQHIPKGESCGTRIASEVILDSGPVSLQQFDMEMAARVLWGSLGLLRLVWCLLPQTGYVHPDEFFQSPEVMAEDVLGVEAARPWEFHPSSPCRTVVFPLLTSGSAFWLLRLWEEWGPWPGAVSGYALLVGPRLLLTTLSFALDLAVYHLAPAWGAERWNALLLLSGSYVTLVFYTRTFSNAIEGLLFAWLLVLVSPGLAKSSTPRKPTPGPQWHGWLLGGLVVAGFFNRPTFLAFALVPLFLWGTCGATDPSFKSLTQHARVLLPGASLTAVAFVAADSWYFSSPSRPSTLVLTPVNFLHYNLDPVNLARHGTHVRLTHLAVNGFLLFGALHAHTLRAAWQQLRAGLRACAQMGFPRALGAWSPRPSPRSLLLLFYFMPLTLLSAFSHQEARFLIPLLVPLVLLCSLQTQPAPYRGTLALFNILGALFFGCLHQGGLVPGLGHLEQVVHAPEPLRVPTHFTLIFTHTYMPPRHLLHLPGLGLGLSVDVVDMGGAEDGVLCQALNNFTRHPSCQAAGGPWLCRLFVVTPGTTRPAVRKCRFPLRSEMLIFPHLTLEDPPALSSLLSRAWRDHLSLHILELGEKPDNMTQKPLPKTAVGEGPIPPLSVGWTGTEP
;
A
#
# COMPACT_ATOMS: atom_id res chain seq x y z
N MET A 1 -37.65 32.53 10.48
CA MET A 1 -36.88 33.56 9.75
C MET A 1 -35.40 33.38 10.05
N MET A 2 -34.51 34.03 9.29
CA MET A 2 -33.06 33.80 9.34
C MET A 2 -32.42 34.27 10.66
N GLY A 3 -31.41 33.54 11.12
CA GLY A 3 -30.51 33.95 12.21
C GLY A 3 -29.16 33.27 12.01
N HIS A 4 -28.08 34.05 11.90
CA HIS A 4 -26.74 33.53 11.62
C HIS A 4 -26.11 32.93 12.90
N VAL A 5 -25.53 31.74 12.79
CA VAL A 5 -24.58 31.21 13.78
C VAL A 5 -23.18 31.67 13.36
N VAL A 6 -22.50 32.41 14.24
CA VAL A 6 -21.10 32.83 14.04
C VAL A 6 -20.18 31.63 14.25
N LYS A 7 -19.33 31.32 13.26
CA LYS A 7 -18.25 30.35 13.44
C LYS A 7 -17.22 30.92 14.42
N GLY A 8 -17.11 30.34 15.61
CA GLY A 8 -15.90 30.46 16.43
C GLY A 8 -14.82 29.55 15.87
N GLU A 9 -13.73 30.11 15.35
CA GLU A 9 -12.59 29.33 14.85
C GLU A 9 -11.80 28.70 16.01
N LYS A 10 -12.17 27.47 16.38
CA LYS A 10 -11.20 26.57 17.02
C LYS A 10 -10.20 26.14 15.95
N GLN A 11 -9.00 26.72 15.98
CA GLN A 11 -7.81 26.15 15.33
C GLN A 11 -7.49 24.81 16.00
N VAL A 12 -8.12 23.74 15.53
CA VAL A 12 -7.64 22.38 15.74
C VAL A 12 -6.45 22.21 14.80
N SER A 13 -5.28 21.87 15.34
CA SER A 13 -4.12 21.52 14.54
C SER A 13 -4.38 20.15 13.90
N VAL A 14 -4.94 20.17 12.69
CA VAL A 14 -5.15 18.96 11.88
C VAL A 14 -3.80 18.58 11.29
N GLY A 15 -3.24 17.46 11.73
CA GLY A 15 -2.03 16.91 11.15
C GLY A 15 -2.23 16.65 9.65
N TRP A 16 -1.45 17.34 8.82
CA TRP A 16 -1.39 17.04 7.40
C TRP A 16 -0.67 15.70 7.24
N SER A 17 -1.19 14.80 6.40
CA SER A 17 -0.36 13.71 5.89
C SER A 17 0.64 14.34 4.92
N PHE A 18 1.89 14.55 5.38
CA PHE A 18 2.88 15.31 4.62
C PHE A 18 3.36 14.58 3.38
N THR A 19 3.01 13.30 3.20
CA THR A 19 3.09 12.58 1.92
C THR A 19 2.60 13.42 0.73
N GLY A 20 1.46 14.11 0.84
CA GLY A 20 0.92 14.98 -0.23
C GLY A 20 1.73 16.26 -0.46
N VAL A 21 2.50 16.71 0.54
CA VAL A 21 3.43 17.86 0.44
C VAL A 21 4.78 17.41 -0.12
N ALA A 22 5.26 16.22 0.24
CA ALA A 22 6.46 15.62 -0.34
C ALA A 22 6.24 15.23 -1.82
N GLU A 23 5.07 14.70 -2.17
CA GLU A 23 4.59 14.57 -3.56
C GLU A 23 4.71 15.94 -4.27
N LEU A 24 4.25 17.03 -3.64
CA LEU A 24 4.33 18.39 -4.21
C LEU A 24 5.79 18.91 -4.34
N VAL A 25 6.66 18.66 -3.36
CA VAL A 25 8.07 19.11 -3.37
C VAL A 25 8.87 18.38 -4.44
N ILE A 26 8.76 17.05 -4.52
CA ILE A 26 9.38 16.24 -5.58
C ILE A 26 8.82 16.66 -6.95
N GLY A 27 7.53 16.97 -7.03
CA GLY A 27 6.88 17.53 -8.23
C GLY A 27 7.43 18.91 -8.62
N GLN A 28 7.70 19.79 -7.65
CA GLN A 28 8.29 21.11 -7.90
C GLN A 28 9.75 21.03 -8.37
N GLU A 29 10.56 20.13 -7.80
CA GLU A 29 11.94 19.91 -8.28
C GLU A 29 11.96 19.28 -9.67
N ALA A 30 11.07 18.32 -9.96
CA ALA A 30 10.90 17.76 -11.31
C ALA A 30 10.50 18.83 -12.34
N LEU A 31 9.60 19.75 -11.98
CA LEU A 31 9.23 20.92 -12.80
C LEU A 31 10.39 21.94 -12.92
N GLY A 32 11.22 22.07 -11.89
CA GLY A 32 12.45 22.87 -11.91
C GLY A 32 13.48 22.34 -12.91
N GLY A 33 13.79 21.04 -12.85
CA GLY A 33 14.66 20.37 -13.82
C GLY A 33 14.12 20.45 -15.25
N LEU A 34 12.80 20.31 -15.43
CA LEU A 34 12.17 20.46 -16.74
C LEU A 34 12.29 21.89 -17.30
N ARG A 35 12.28 22.93 -16.44
CA ARG A 35 12.55 24.31 -16.85
C ARG A 35 14.00 24.50 -17.31
N ILE A 36 14.99 23.93 -16.62
CA ILE A 36 16.41 24.05 -17.00
C ILE A 36 16.64 23.43 -18.37
N ALA A 37 16.16 22.20 -18.62
CA ALA A 37 16.27 21.52 -19.91
C ALA A 37 15.57 22.26 -21.08
N LEU A 38 14.50 23.02 -20.79
CA LEU A 38 13.81 23.88 -21.78
C LEU A 38 14.45 25.26 -21.99
N ILE A 39 15.37 25.67 -21.12
CA ILE A 39 16.11 26.94 -21.23
C ILE A 39 17.40 26.75 -22.03
N GLU A 40 18.12 25.63 -21.83
CA GLU A 40 19.35 25.32 -22.59
C GLU A 40 19.10 25.14 -24.10
N THR A 41 17.87 24.77 -24.50
CA THR A 41 17.49 24.69 -25.92
C THR A 41 17.13 26.05 -26.56
N LYS A 42 17.23 27.19 -25.84
CA LYS A 42 16.67 28.46 -26.32
C LYS A 42 17.35 29.77 -25.93
N ILE A 43 18.67 29.79 -25.69
CA ILE A 43 19.44 31.05 -25.58
C ILE A 43 20.57 31.09 -26.62
N SER A 44 20.32 31.79 -27.72
CA SER A 44 21.34 32.37 -28.60
C SER A 44 20.83 33.72 -29.12
N PHE A 45 21.72 34.71 -29.19
CA PHE A 45 21.47 36.15 -29.46
C PHE A 45 20.64 36.93 -28.43
N GLY A 46 21.06 38.19 -28.17
CA GLY A 46 20.27 39.21 -27.47
C GLY A 46 21.02 39.98 -26.36
N LYS A 47 21.57 41.17 -26.67
CA LYS A 47 22.12 42.11 -25.67
C LYS A 47 21.03 43.10 -25.21
N ALA A 48 20.92 43.38 -23.91
CA ALA A 48 20.71 44.72 -23.31
C ALA A 48 20.42 44.66 -21.79
N ALA A 49 20.62 45.79 -21.09
CA ALA A 49 20.37 46.02 -19.67
C ALA A 49 20.20 47.55 -19.43
N PRO A 50 19.92 48.06 -18.21
CA PRO A 50 18.97 47.62 -17.17
C PRO A 50 18.04 48.78 -16.70
N ARG A 51 17.14 48.55 -15.73
CA ARG A 51 16.67 49.58 -14.75
C ARG A 51 16.08 48.97 -13.47
N ARG A 52 15.52 49.79 -12.57
CA ARG A 52 15.60 49.67 -11.09
C ARG A 52 14.23 49.86 -10.37
N TRP A 53 14.16 49.41 -9.10
CA TRP A 53 13.26 49.87 -7.99
C TRP A 53 11.76 49.47 -8.07
N SER A 54 10.95 49.44 -6.99
CA SER A 54 11.17 49.38 -5.51
C SER A 54 9.85 49.00 -4.78
N SER A 55 9.87 48.76 -3.46
CA SER A 55 8.66 48.60 -2.58
C SER A 55 8.01 49.95 -2.21
N PRO A 56 6.81 49.98 -1.57
CA PRO A 56 6.66 50.02 -0.10
C PRO A 56 5.39 49.30 0.47
N SER A 57 4.75 49.81 1.55
CA SER A 57 4.01 49.01 2.57
C SER A 57 2.88 49.70 3.39
N GLN A 58 2.10 48.88 4.14
CA GLN A 58 1.40 49.13 5.44
C GLN A 58 -0.01 49.80 5.53
N TRP A 59 -0.54 49.88 6.79
CA TRP A 59 -1.81 50.45 7.33
C TRP A 59 -3.08 49.54 7.34
N HIS A 60 -4.03 49.55 8.31
CA HIS A 60 -4.05 49.79 9.79
C HIS A 60 -5.45 49.42 10.42
N GLN A 61 -5.53 49.13 11.74
CA GLN A 61 -6.60 49.27 12.80
C GLN A 61 -8.12 49.59 12.49
N LEU A 62 -9.17 49.44 13.36
CA LEU A 62 -9.39 49.09 14.80
C LEU A 62 -10.89 48.78 15.14
N GLY A 63 -11.17 48.08 16.27
CA GLY A 63 -12.36 48.26 17.16
C GLY A 63 -13.62 47.37 16.97
N GLN A 64 -14.64 47.32 17.87
CA GLN A 64 -14.64 47.35 19.37
C GLN A 64 -16.03 46.98 20.02
N ASN A 65 -16.02 46.24 21.15
CA ASN A 65 -16.95 46.29 22.34
C ASN A 65 -18.40 45.69 22.42
N LYS A 66 -18.68 45.03 23.58
CA LYS A 66 -19.98 44.78 24.32
C LYS A 66 -21.08 43.89 23.65
N SER A 67 -22.07 43.24 24.33
CA SER A 67 -22.37 42.72 25.71
C SER A 67 -23.79 42.04 25.68
N GLY A 68 -24.33 41.20 26.59
CA GLY A 68 -23.92 40.53 27.87
C GLY A 68 -25.17 39.97 28.64
N GLN A 69 -24.99 39.11 29.68
CA GLN A 69 -26.03 38.43 30.53
C GLN A 69 -26.91 37.34 29.83
N GLY A 70 -27.52 36.33 30.50
CA GLY A 70 -27.44 35.80 31.89
C GLY A 70 -28.52 34.71 32.21
N TRP A 71 -28.35 33.97 33.33
CA TRP A 71 -29.29 32.96 33.95
C TRP A 71 -29.52 31.63 33.17
N GLY A 72 -29.85 30.48 33.80
CA GLY A 72 -29.80 30.08 35.23
C GLY A 72 -30.51 28.73 35.57
N GLY A 73 -29.87 27.86 36.37
CA GLY A 73 -30.45 26.63 36.99
C GLY A 73 -30.58 25.37 36.10
N GLY A 74 -30.55 24.12 36.62
CA GLY A 74 -30.13 23.65 37.94
C GLY A 74 -30.61 22.22 38.32
N GLN A 75 -29.71 21.39 38.92
CA GLN A 75 -30.00 20.13 39.67
C GLN A 75 -30.60 18.93 38.87
N GLN A 76 -30.54 17.64 39.29
CA GLN A 76 -30.06 16.99 40.53
C GLN A 76 -29.61 15.52 40.29
N THR A 77 -28.71 14.99 41.15
CA THR A 77 -28.52 13.60 41.69
C THR A 77 -29.18 12.34 41.08
N SER A 78 -28.70 11.08 41.23
CA SER A 78 -27.40 10.44 41.59
C SER A 78 -27.56 8.90 41.79
N ALA A 79 -26.47 8.12 41.66
CA ALA A 79 -26.26 6.73 42.17
C ALA A 79 -27.04 5.55 41.52
N GLY A 80 -26.58 4.28 41.57
CA GLY A 80 -25.23 3.78 41.94
C GLY A 80 -25.14 2.31 42.43
N ARG A 81 -24.24 1.49 41.82
CA ARG A 81 -23.92 0.05 42.14
C ARG A 81 -25.10 -0.91 41.85
N VAL A 82 -24.98 -2.25 41.78
CA VAL A 82 -24.16 -3.28 42.46
C VAL A 82 -23.73 -4.40 41.46
N ALA A 83 -22.79 -5.29 41.84
CA ALA A 83 -22.26 -6.38 41.02
C ALA A 83 -22.50 -7.80 41.59
N THR A 84 -22.57 -8.78 40.68
CA THR A 84 -22.46 -10.25 40.84
C THR A 84 -21.91 -10.80 39.51
N GLY A 85 -21.33 -12.00 39.37
CA GLY A 85 -21.12 -13.13 40.29
C GLY A 85 -21.44 -14.47 39.59
N TRP A 86 -20.93 -15.59 40.11
CA TRP A 86 -21.15 -16.99 39.62
C TRP A 86 -20.50 -17.37 38.27
N LEU A 87 -20.36 -18.65 37.92
CA LEU A 87 -19.74 -19.84 38.55
C LEU A 87 -19.91 -21.03 37.55
N ALA A 88 -19.04 -22.05 37.61
CA ALA A 88 -19.06 -23.19 36.68
C ALA A 88 -19.35 -24.54 37.38
N PRO A 89 -19.89 -25.54 36.66
CA PRO A 89 -19.81 -26.97 36.98
C PRO A 89 -18.85 -27.73 36.03
N GLY A 90 -18.54 -29.01 36.32
CA GLY A 90 -17.68 -29.86 35.47
C GLY A 90 -17.60 -31.33 35.92
N LEU A 91 -16.54 -32.05 35.49
CA LEU A 91 -16.19 -33.48 35.79
C LEU A 91 -17.09 -34.55 35.11
N PRO A 92 -16.68 -35.85 35.00
CA PRO A 92 -15.48 -36.52 35.58
C PRO A 92 -14.60 -37.43 34.67
N GLU A 93 -13.29 -37.48 35.02
CA GLU A 93 -12.38 -38.64 35.22
C GLU A 93 -11.95 -39.70 34.16
N ALA A 94 -10.74 -40.26 34.47
CA ALA A 94 -10.16 -41.59 34.15
C ALA A 94 -9.56 -41.90 32.75
N ALA A 95 -8.54 -42.78 32.59
CA ALA A 95 -7.43 -43.21 33.48
C ALA A 95 -6.33 -43.96 32.66
N THR A 96 -5.11 -44.03 33.20
CA THR A 96 -3.88 -44.63 32.61
C THR A 96 -3.89 -46.16 32.44
N LEU A 97 -3.14 -46.72 31.45
CA LEU A 97 -2.11 -47.77 31.67
C LEU A 97 -1.27 -48.20 30.42
N GLN A 98 0.06 -48.19 30.63
CA GLN A 98 1.23 -48.95 30.08
C GLN A 98 1.25 -49.80 28.78
N ASP A 99 2.33 -49.55 28.02
CA ASP A 99 3.40 -50.45 27.48
C ASP A 99 3.13 -51.69 26.59
N GLY A 100 3.82 -51.72 25.44
CA GLY A 100 4.06 -52.87 24.55
C GLY A 100 5.00 -52.48 23.39
N ALA A 101 5.94 -53.34 22.94
CA ALA A 101 7.10 -52.89 22.14
C ALA A 101 7.61 -53.86 21.04
N VAL A 102 8.21 -53.28 19.96
CA VAL A 102 9.08 -53.90 18.92
C VAL A 102 8.36 -54.88 17.94
N PRO A 103 8.75 -55.06 16.65
CA PRO A 103 9.93 -54.59 15.87
C PRO A 103 9.59 -53.68 14.63
N PRO A 104 10.59 -53.20 13.85
CA PRO A 104 10.40 -52.27 12.71
C PRO A 104 10.12 -52.94 11.34
N GLN A 105 9.81 -52.11 10.33
CA GLN A 105 9.82 -52.45 8.90
C GLN A 105 10.57 -51.39 8.07
N ASP A 106 11.13 -51.82 6.93
CA ASP A 106 12.08 -51.06 6.10
C ASP A 106 11.43 -50.01 5.15
N PRO A 107 12.18 -48.98 4.72
CA PRO A 107 11.69 -47.95 3.80
C PRO A 107 11.70 -48.37 2.31
N PRO A 108 10.78 -47.83 1.49
CA PRO A 108 10.77 -48.09 0.04
C PRO A 108 11.86 -47.31 -0.73
N PRO A 109 12.34 -47.82 -1.88
CA PRO A 109 13.46 -47.24 -2.63
C PRO A 109 13.06 -46.04 -3.52
N PRO A 110 14.02 -45.16 -3.89
CA PRO A 110 13.75 -43.95 -4.66
C PRO A 110 13.59 -44.20 -6.18
N LEU A 111 12.62 -43.53 -6.81
CA LEU A 111 12.57 -43.45 -8.27
C LEU A 111 13.67 -42.53 -8.80
N ARG A 112 14.58 -43.09 -9.61
CA ARG A 112 15.31 -42.34 -10.64
C ARG A 112 14.50 -42.36 -11.93
N LEU A 113 14.40 -41.21 -12.59
CA LEU A 113 13.95 -41.11 -13.99
C LEU A 113 14.92 -40.17 -14.73
N LEU A 114 15.28 -40.53 -15.96
CA LEU A 114 16.43 -39.93 -16.66
C LEU A 114 16.12 -38.57 -17.29
N LEU A 115 17.14 -37.71 -17.30
CA LEU A 115 17.25 -36.57 -18.20
C LEU A 115 18.07 -37.00 -19.42
N ASP A 116 17.42 -37.50 -20.47
CA ASP A 116 18.11 -37.75 -21.75
C ASP A 116 18.24 -36.45 -22.55
N LEU A 117 19.39 -35.79 -22.38
CA LEU A 117 19.88 -34.77 -23.31
C LEU A 117 20.57 -35.49 -24.48
N SER A 118 19.92 -35.52 -25.65
CA SER A 118 20.56 -35.98 -26.89
C SER A 118 20.74 -34.82 -27.87
N LEU A 119 21.95 -34.26 -27.85
CA LEU A 119 22.52 -33.56 -28.99
C LEU A 119 23.03 -34.61 -29.98
N ASP A 120 22.64 -34.53 -31.25
CA ASP A 120 23.51 -35.00 -32.32
C ASP A 120 23.42 -34.09 -33.55
N SER A 121 24.49 -34.09 -34.33
CA SER A 121 24.77 -33.09 -35.36
C SER A 121 25.15 -33.73 -36.68
N SER A 122 24.62 -33.15 -37.75
CA SER A 122 25.21 -33.11 -39.10
C SER A 122 25.89 -34.39 -39.63
N LYS A 123 25.18 -35.13 -40.49
CA LYS A 123 25.83 -35.85 -41.60
C LYS A 123 25.00 -35.81 -42.86
N SER A 124 25.53 -35.10 -43.86
CA SER A 124 25.08 -35.16 -45.25
C SER A 124 25.75 -36.34 -45.94
N GLN A 125 25.01 -37.11 -46.77
CA GLN A 125 25.53 -37.56 -48.06
C GLN A 125 24.47 -38.20 -48.98
N HIS A 126 24.72 -38.00 -50.29
CA HIS A 126 24.30 -38.76 -51.48
C HIS A 126 22.82 -38.97 -51.87
N ILE A 127 22.53 -38.43 -53.07
CA ILE A 127 21.43 -38.74 -53.98
C ILE A 127 21.82 -39.94 -54.87
N PRO A 128 20.87 -40.81 -55.23
CA PRO A 128 20.75 -41.30 -56.60
C PRO A 128 19.40 -40.90 -57.23
N LYS A 129 19.36 -40.81 -58.57
CA LYS A 129 18.16 -40.44 -59.35
C LYS A 129 17.31 -41.67 -59.66
N GLY A 130 16.00 -41.48 -59.74
CA GLY A 130 15.00 -42.45 -60.24
C GLY A 130 13.81 -41.69 -60.84
N GLU A 131 13.10 -42.29 -61.78
CA GLU A 131 12.27 -41.55 -62.75
C GLU A 131 10.74 -41.63 -62.52
N SER A 132 10.07 -40.56 -62.97
CA SER A 132 8.72 -40.54 -63.56
C SER A 132 7.60 -41.43 -62.99
N CYS A 133 6.65 -40.79 -62.30
CA CYS A 133 5.31 -40.63 -62.86
C CYS A 133 4.67 -39.35 -62.30
N GLY A 134 3.73 -38.72 -63.02
CA GLY A 134 3.26 -37.36 -62.69
C GLY A 134 1.75 -37.19 -62.58
N THR A 135 1.34 -36.39 -61.60
CA THR A 135 0.01 -35.75 -61.58
C THR A 135 0.14 -34.35 -60.99
N ARG A 136 -0.42 -33.34 -61.67
CA ARG A 136 -0.44 -31.95 -61.16
C ARG A 136 -1.62 -31.75 -60.22
N ILE A 137 -1.36 -31.38 -58.97
CA ILE A 137 -2.28 -30.57 -58.17
C ILE A 137 -1.47 -29.40 -57.64
N ALA A 138 -1.83 -28.18 -58.05
CA ALA A 138 -1.19 -26.97 -57.55
C ALA A 138 -1.76 -26.61 -56.18
N SER A 139 -0.88 -26.30 -55.23
CA SER A 139 -1.23 -25.70 -53.94
C SER A 139 -0.02 -24.95 -53.40
N GLU A 140 0.11 -23.68 -53.81
CA GLU A 140 1.07 -22.75 -53.23
C GLU A 140 0.67 -22.42 -51.79
N VAL A 141 1.09 -23.26 -50.85
CA VAL A 141 1.23 -22.84 -49.45
C VAL A 141 2.54 -22.05 -49.37
N ILE A 142 2.46 -20.75 -49.63
CA ILE A 142 3.56 -19.83 -49.41
C ILE A 142 3.81 -19.76 -47.90
N LEU A 143 4.73 -20.59 -47.42
CA LEU A 143 5.17 -20.61 -46.04
C LEU A 143 6.16 -19.45 -45.83
N ASP A 144 5.63 -18.23 -45.74
CA ASP A 144 6.43 -17.01 -45.53
C ASP A 144 6.92 -16.89 -44.07
N SER A 145 7.79 -17.83 -43.71
CA SER A 145 8.62 -17.80 -42.51
C SER A 145 10.07 -17.54 -42.94
N GLY A 146 10.34 -16.31 -43.37
CA GLY A 146 11.70 -15.86 -43.67
C GLY A 146 12.67 -16.08 -42.50
N PRO A 147 13.99 -16.19 -42.76
CA PRO A 147 14.95 -16.52 -41.73
C PRO A 147 15.00 -15.45 -40.64
N VAL A 148 14.59 -15.80 -39.43
CA VAL A 148 14.79 -14.97 -38.23
C VAL A 148 16.29 -14.76 -38.09
N SER A 149 16.73 -13.49 -38.13
CA SER A 149 18.16 -13.19 -38.07
C SER A 149 18.74 -13.61 -36.73
N LEU A 150 19.97 -14.12 -36.74
CA LEU A 150 20.65 -14.64 -35.56
C LEU A 150 20.71 -13.57 -34.44
N GLN A 151 20.94 -12.31 -34.84
CA GLN A 151 20.88 -11.12 -33.99
C GLN A 151 19.52 -10.91 -33.30
N GLN A 152 18.40 -11.27 -33.91
CA GLN A 152 17.08 -11.16 -33.29
C GLN A 152 16.84 -12.27 -32.25
N PHE A 153 17.37 -13.47 -32.50
CA PHE A 153 17.36 -14.57 -31.53
C PHE A 153 18.21 -14.24 -30.29
N ASP A 154 19.42 -13.68 -30.49
CA ASP A 154 20.29 -13.22 -29.41
C ASP A 154 19.62 -12.15 -28.54
N MET A 155 18.96 -11.17 -29.17
CA MET A 155 18.24 -10.11 -28.48
C MET A 155 17.02 -10.62 -27.69
N GLU A 156 16.31 -11.64 -28.19
CA GLU A 156 15.24 -12.28 -27.43
C GLU A 156 15.79 -13.06 -26.23
N MET A 157 16.88 -13.80 -26.41
CA MET A 157 17.52 -14.55 -25.34
C MET A 157 18.06 -13.63 -24.24
N ALA A 158 18.71 -12.52 -24.61
CA ALA A 158 19.17 -11.51 -23.66
C ALA A 158 18.00 -10.89 -22.87
N ALA A 159 16.85 -10.65 -23.51
CA ALA A 159 15.66 -10.13 -22.83
C ALA A 159 15.05 -11.15 -21.86
N ARG A 160 15.02 -12.44 -22.22
CA ARG A 160 14.59 -13.54 -21.34
C ARG A 160 15.49 -13.68 -20.11
N VAL A 161 16.81 -13.66 -20.30
CA VAL A 161 17.80 -13.72 -19.21
C VAL A 161 17.66 -12.53 -18.28
N LEU A 162 17.57 -11.30 -18.82
CA LEU A 162 17.40 -10.10 -18.01
C LEU A 162 16.08 -10.07 -17.23
N TRP A 163 14.97 -10.53 -17.83
CA TRP A 163 13.71 -10.72 -17.10
C TRP A 163 13.85 -11.73 -15.96
N GLY A 164 14.51 -12.87 -16.20
CA GLY A 164 14.81 -13.86 -15.16
C GLY A 164 15.68 -13.30 -14.03
N SER A 165 16.72 -12.51 -14.35
CA SER A 165 17.55 -11.81 -13.36
C SER A 165 16.75 -10.80 -12.53
N LEU A 166 15.81 -10.08 -13.15
CA LEU A 166 14.91 -9.15 -12.44
C LEU A 166 13.85 -9.88 -11.60
N GLY A 167 13.40 -11.07 -12.02
CA GLY A 167 12.58 -11.96 -11.21
C GLY A 167 13.32 -12.51 -9.98
N LEU A 168 14.57 -12.94 -10.15
CA LEU A 168 15.44 -13.34 -9.04
C LEU A 168 15.73 -12.16 -8.11
N LEU A 169 16.00 -10.97 -8.65
CA LEU A 169 16.14 -9.75 -7.86
C LEU A 169 14.88 -9.48 -7.03
N ARG A 170 13.67 -9.68 -7.58
CA ARG A 170 12.41 -9.50 -6.84
C ARG A 170 12.30 -10.44 -5.63
N LEU A 171 12.71 -11.70 -5.78
CA LEU A 171 12.75 -12.68 -4.69
C LEU A 171 13.83 -12.34 -3.65
N VAL A 172 15.06 -12.06 -4.10
CA VAL A 172 16.18 -11.69 -3.22
C VAL A 172 15.89 -10.38 -2.47
N TRP A 173 15.24 -9.40 -3.10
CA TRP A 173 14.79 -8.16 -2.48
C TRP A 173 13.68 -8.38 -1.45
N CYS A 174 12.94 -9.49 -1.51
CA CYS A 174 11.98 -9.86 -0.45
C CYS A 174 12.67 -10.51 0.76
N LEU A 175 13.78 -11.24 0.55
CA LEU A 175 14.52 -11.96 1.59
C LEU A 175 15.63 -11.12 2.24
N LEU A 176 16.18 -10.15 1.53
CA LEU A 176 17.00 -9.09 2.14
C LEU A 176 16.07 -8.10 2.85
N PRO A 177 16.49 -7.51 3.98
CA PRO A 177 15.63 -6.62 4.75
C PRO A 177 15.30 -5.35 3.95
N GLN A 178 14.09 -5.28 3.38
CA GLN A 178 13.55 -4.03 2.85
C GLN A 178 13.24 -3.11 4.02
N THR A 179 14.23 -2.29 4.40
CA THR A 179 14.17 -1.38 5.55
C THR A 179 13.11 -0.30 5.34
N GLY A 180 12.94 0.19 4.11
CA GLY A 180 11.97 1.22 3.76
C GLY A 180 10.56 0.81 4.17
N TYR A 181 9.81 1.74 4.74
CA TYR A 181 8.42 1.58 5.18
C TYR A 181 7.57 2.53 4.34
N VAL A 182 6.83 1.99 3.36
CA VAL A 182 6.21 2.80 2.31
C VAL A 182 4.98 3.58 2.80
N HIS A 183 4.06 2.94 3.52
CA HIS A 183 2.88 3.58 4.12
C HIS A 183 2.21 2.66 5.16
N PRO A 184 1.62 3.17 6.27
CA PRO A 184 0.92 2.37 7.29
C PRO A 184 0.05 1.20 6.80
N ASP A 185 -0.81 1.37 5.80
CA ASP A 185 -1.65 0.30 5.24
C ASP A 185 -0.90 -0.99 4.87
N GLU A 186 0.42 -0.93 4.61
CA GLU A 186 1.25 -2.13 4.41
C GLU A 186 1.09 -3.13 5.57
N PHE A 187 1.03 -2.64 6.81
CA PHE A 187 0.85 -3.44 8.01
C PHE A 187 -0.59 -3.37 8.52
N PHE A 188 -1.17 -2.17 8.53
CA PHE A 188 -2.43 -1.92 9.20
C PHE A 188 -3.65 -2.47 8.45
N GLN A 189 -3.59 -2.71 7.13
CA GLN A 189 -4.71 -3.32 6.39
C GLN A 189 -4.65 -4.84 6.24
N SER A 190 -3.61 -5.52 6.74
CA SER A 190 -3.59 -6.98 6.77
C SER A 190 -2.70 -7.56 7.88
N PRO A 191 -1.36 -7.33 7.94
CA PRO A 191 -0.51 -7.89 8.98
C PRO A 191 -0.97 -7.66 10.44
N GLU A 192 -1.25 -6.44 10.87
CA GLU A 192 -1.63 -6.16 12.28
C GLU A 192 -2.87 -6.97 12.70
N VAL A 193 -3.92 -6.92 11.88
CA VAL A 193 -5.20 -7.60 12.12
C VAL A 193 -5.00 -9.12 12.21
N MET A 194 -4.25 -9.67 11.27
CA MET A 194 -4.04 -11.12 11.15
C MET A 194 -3.03 -11.66 12.18
N ALA A 195 -2.12 -10.84 12.68
CA ALA A 195 -1.21 -11.25 13.75
C ALA A 195 -1.95 -11.43 15.07
N GLU A 196 -2.87 -10.51 15.41
CA GLU A 196 -3.77 -10.67 16.55
C GLU A 196 -4.69 -11.90 16.37
N ASP A 197 -5.35 -12.03 15.21
CA ASP A 197 -6.34 -13.09 14.96
C ASP A 197 -5.73 -14.51 14.88
N VAL A 198 -4.50 -14.67 14.36
CA VAL A 198 -3.91 -16.00 14.06
C VAL A 198 -2.81 -16.41 15.05
N LEU A 199 -2.05 -15.44 15.56
CA LEU A 199 -0.92 -15.68 16.47
C LEU A 199 -1.22 -15.27 17.93
N GLY A 200 -2.22 -14.40 18.16
CA GLY A 200 -2.55 -13.92 19.51
C GLY A 200 -1.51 -12.96 20.11
N VAL A 201 -0.71 -12.30 19.25
CA VAL A 201 0.25 -11.26 19.67
C VAL A 201 -0.44 -9.89 19.78
N GLU A 202 0.15 -8.97 20.53
CA GLU A 202 -0.36 -7.59 20.59
C GLU A 202 -0.25 -6.89 19.23
N ALA A 203 -1.37 -6.38 18.73
CA ALA A 203 -1.44 -5.57 17.52
C ALA A 203 -2.30 -4.33 17.74
N ALA A 204 -2.03 -3.27 16.98
CA ALA A 204 -2.86 -2.08 16.90
C ALA A 204 -3.91 -2.24 15.79
N ARG A 205 -4.94 -3.04 16.06
CA ARG A 205 -6.08 -3.23 15.14
C ARG A 205 -6.70 -1.88 14.73
N PRO A 206 -6.82 -1.58 13.41
CA PRO A 206 -7.49 -0.37 12.98
C PRO A 206 -9.01 -0.48 13.13
N TRP A 207 -9.64 0.68 13.33
CA TRP A 207 -11.10 0.82 13.49
C TRP A 207 -11.91 0.20 12.34
N GLU A 208 -11.36 0.15 11.11
CA GLU A 208 -11.99 -0.47 9.93
C GLU A 208 -12.31 -1.96 10.11
N PHE A 209 -11.67 -2.61 11.10
CA PHE A 209 -11.82 -4.02 11.48
C PHE A 209 -12.40 -4.21 12.90
N HIS A 210 -13.02 -3.19 13.50
CA HIS A 210 -13.81 -3.37 14.72
C HIS A 210 -15.27 -3.76 14.41
N PRO A 211 -15.93 -4.62 15.21
CA PRO A 211 -17.35 -4.94 15.06
C PRO A 211 -18.33 -3.76 15.21
N SER A 212 -17.87 -2.60 15.71
CA SER A 212 -18.61 -1.34 15.70
C SER A 212 -18.63 -0.69 14.31
N SER A 213 -17.58 -0.86 13.52
CA SER A 213 -17.33 -0.09 12.30
C SER A 213 -16.76 -0.96 11.15
N PRO A 214 -17.37 -2.11 10.82
CA PRO A 214 -16.80 -3.08 9.88
C PRO A 214 -16.83 -2.55 8.44
N CYS A 215 -15.73 -1.94 8.01
CA CYS A 215 -15.59 -1.23 6.73
C CYS A 215 -14.64 -1.94 5.75
N ARG A 216 -13.91 -2.97 6.19
CA ARG A 216 -13.08 -3.81 5.31
C ARG A 216 -13.45 -5.28 5.45
N THR A 217 -13.41 -5.99 4.32
CA THR A 217 -13.56 -7.45 4.33
C THR A 217 -12.35 -8.11 4.99
N VAL A 218 -12.59 -9.19 5.73
CA VAL A 218 -11.52 -10.03 6.30
C VAL A 218 -10.88 -10.93 5.25
N VAL A 219 -11.57 -11.21 4.13
CA VAL A 219 -11.20 -12.26 3.19
C VAL A 219 -9.82 -12.06 2.58
N PHE A 220 -9.46 -10.85 2.16
CA PHE A 220 -8.13 -10.58 1.59
C PHE A 220 -7.01 -10.58 2.66
N PRO A 221 -7.17 -9.95 3.83
CA PRO A 221 -6.26 -10.15 4.96
C PRO A 221 -6.00 -11.62 5.29
N LEU A 222 -7.05 -12.43 5.38
CA LEU A 222 -6.98 -13.86 5.71
C LEU A 222 -6.26 -14.67 4.62
N LEU A 223 -6.59 -14.44 3.34
CA LEU A 223 -5.91 -15.10 2.21
C LEU A 223 -4.44 -14.70 2.08
N THR A 224 -4.05 -13.51 2.56
CA THR A 224 -2.67 -12.99 2.48
C THR A 224 -1.91 -13.18 3.79
N SER A 225 -1.84 -12.19 4.66
CA SER A 225 -1.04 -12.28 5.89
C SER A 225 -1.55 -13.36 6.85
N GLY A 226 -2.86 -13.62 6.89
CA GLY A 226 -3.44 -14.67 7.73
C GLY A 226 -2.92 -16.07 7.35
N SER A 227 -2.92 -16.41 6.06
CA SER A 227 -2.40 -17.69 5.57
C SER A 227 -0.88 -17.79 5.77
N ALA A 228 -0.13 -16.69 5.59
CA ALA A 228 1.30 -16.64 5.87
C ALA A 228 1.62 -16.85 7.36
N PHE A 229 0.88 -16.21 8.28
CA PHE A 229 1.06 -16.40 9.72
C PHE A 229 0.62 -17.80 10.17
N TRP A 230 -0.43 -18.37 9.58
CA TRP A 230 -0.86 -19.73 9.89
C TRP A 230 0.20 -20.77 9.48
N LEU A 231 0.86 -20.58 8.34
CA LEU A 231 2.01 -21.39 7.93
C LEU A 231 3.24 -21.20 8.84
N LEU A 232 3.51 -19.98 9.30
CA LEU A 232 4.59 -19.71 10.26
C LEU A 232 4.31 -20.36 11.63
N ARG A 233 3.07 -20.35 12.09
CA ARG A 233 2.64 -21.04 13.32
C ARG A 233 2.75 -22.56 13.19
N LEU A 234 2.36 -23.13 12.06
CA LEU A 234 2.61 -24.56 11.81
C LEU A 234 4.10 -24.90 11.76
N TRP A 235 4.95 -23.97 11.31
CA TRP A 235 6.41 -24.14 11.35
C TRP A 235 6.98 -24.05 12.77
N GLU A 236 6.43 -23.19 13.63
CA GLU A 236 6.78 -23.10 15.05
C GLU A 236 6.37 -24.38 15.82
N GLU A 237 5.15 -24.88 15.57
CA GLU A 237 4.60 -26.08 16.23
C GLU A 237 5.21 -27.41 15.70
N TRP A 238 5.48 -27.52 14.39
CA TRP A 238 5.81 -28.79 13.70
C TRP A 238 7.05 -28.75 12.78
N GLY A 239 7.76 -27.62 12.72
CA GLY A 239 8.92 -27.47 11.83
C GLY A 239 10.15 -28.28 12.25
N PRO A 240 11.15 -28.44 11.35
CA PRO A 240 12.40 -29.13 11.67
C PRO A 240 13.27 -28.38 12.70
N TRP A 241 12.93 -27.14 13.02
CA TRP A 241 13.58 -26.31 14.05
C TRP A 241 12.49 -25.59 14.87
N PRO A 242 11.81 -26.27 15.81
CA PRO A 242 10.75 -25.66 16.62
C PRO A 242 11.28 -24.50 17.48
N GLY A 243 10.55 -23.40 17.53
CA GLY A 243 10.95 -22.21 18.28
C GLY A 243 10.24 -20.93 17.80
N ALA A 244 10.29 -19.90 18.65
CA ALA A 244 9.54 -18.66 18.48
C ALA A 244 9.78 -17.99 17.11
N VAL A 245 8.68 -17.61 16.43
CA VAL A 245 8.74 -16.92 15.14
C VAL A 245 9.36 -15.53 15.31
N SER A 246 10.61 -15.36 14.86
CA SER A 246 11.30 -14.06 14.92
C SER A 246 10.52 -12.92 14.23
N GLY A 247 10.64 -11.69 14.72
CA GLY A 247 10.02 -10.52 14.07
C GLY A 247 10.41 -10.33 12.59
N TYR A 248 11.59 -10.80 12.19
CA TYR A 248 12.00 -10.89 10.78
C TYR A 248 11.11 -11.84 9.95
N ALA A 249 10.76 -13.00 10.50
CA ALA A 249 9.88 -13.96 9.82
C ALA A 249 8.43 -13.43 9.74
N LEU A 250 7.94 -12.76 10.79
CA LEU A 250 6.65 -12.06 10.77
C LEU A 250 6.59 -10.98 9.67
N LEU A 251 7.68 -10.23 9.46
CA LEU A 251 7.80 -9.25 8.39
C LEU A 251 7.86 -9.90 6.99
N VAL A 252 8.67 -10.95 6.82
CA VAL A 252 9.01 -11.50 5.50
C VAL A 252 8.00 -12.53 4.99
N GLY A 253 7.33 -13.30 5.85
CA GLY A 253 6.34 -14.31 5.43
C GLY A 253 5.22 -13.74 4.55
N PRO A 254 4.47 -12.72 5.01
CA PRO A 254 3.44 -12.07 4.21
C PRO A 254 3.99 -11.39 2.94
N ARG A 255 5.16 -10.73 3.02
CA ARG A 255 5.84 -10.11 1.86
C ARG A 255 6.25 -11.16 0.82
N LEU A 256 6.68 -12.35 1.23
CA LEU A 256 7.09 -13.44 0.34
C LEU A 256 5.90 -14.06 -0.39
N LEU A 257 4.75 -14.18 0.28
CA LEU A 257 3.50 -14.59 -0.36
C LEU A 257 3.06 -13.57 -1.41
N LEU A 258 3.06 -12.27 -1.09
CA LEU A 258 2.74 -11.20 -2.07
C LEU A 258 3.75 -11.17 -3.23
N THR A 259 5.05 -11.34 -2.95
CA THR A 259 6.10 -11.46 -3.97
C THR A 259 5.86 -12.66 -4.88
N THR A 260 5.40 -13.79 -4.34
CA THR A 260 5.03 -14.97 -5.14
C THR A 260 3.81 -14.69 -6.02
N LEU A 261 2.76 -14.07 -5.46
CA LEU A 261 1.58 -13.63 -6.21
C LEU A 261 1.91 -12.59 -7.29
N SER A 262 2.94 -11.76 -7.10
CA SER A 262 3.35 -10.73 -8.07
C SER A 262 3.73 -11.30 -9.44
N PHE A 263 4.23 -12.55 -9.51
CA PHE A 263 4.54 -13.21 -10.79
C PHE A 263 3.29 -13.52 -11.64
N ALA A 264 2.10 -13.45 -11.05
CA ALA A 264 0.85 -13.51 -11.81
C ALA A 264 0.63 -12.25 -12.67
N LEU A 265 1.31 -11.12 -12.37
CA LEU A 265 1.38 -9.95 -13.26
C LEU A 265 2.24 -10.23 -14.49
N ASP A 266 3.40 -10.87 -14.31
CA ASP A 266 4.28 -11.29 -15.40
C ASP A 266 3.54 -12.27 -16.32
N LEU A 267 2.82 -13.25 -15.75
CA LEU A 267 1.98 -14.18 -16.51
C LEU A 267 0.86 -13.45 -17.26
N ALA A 268 0.16 -12.50 -16.62
CA ALA A 268 -0.86 -11.70 -17.28
C ALA A 268 -0.27 -10.88 -18.45
N VAL A 269 0.85 -10.19 -18.25
CA VAL A 269 1.54 -9.41 -19.31
C VAL A 269 2.06 -10.30 -20.45
N TYR A 270 2.56 -11.50 -20.16
CA TYR A 270 3.00 -12.49 -21.15
C TYR A 270 1.89 -12.88 -22.14
N HIS A 271 0.65 -12.98 -21.65
CA HIS A 271 -0.55 -13.26 -22.46
C HIS A 271 -1.16 -12.00 -23.09
N LEU A 272 -1.19 -10.88 -22.38
CA LEU A 272 -1.80 -9.63 -22.84
C LEU A 272 -1.01 -8.95 -23.96
N ALA A 273 0.32 -9.02 -23.92
CA ALA A 273 1.19 -8.38 -24.92
C ALA A 273 0.82 -8.78 -26.37
N PRO A 274 0.83 -10.06 -26.77
CA PRO A 274 0.42 -10.45 -28.12
C PRO A 274 -1.08 -10.21 -28.40
N ALA A 275 -1.95 -10.29 -27.38
CA ALA A 275 -3.38 -10.03 -27.54
C ALA A 275 -3.70 -8.57 -27.95
N TRP A 276 -2.82 -7.63 -27.60
CA TRP A 276 -2.93 -6.21 -27.93
C TRP A 276 -1.77 -5.66 -28.78
N GLY A 277 -0.97 -6.54 -29.40
CA GLY A 277 0.07 -6.17 -30.38
C GLY A 277 1.32 -5.49 -29.80
N ALA A 278 1.57 -5.64 -28.49
CA ALA A 278 2.79 -5.19 -27.84
C ALA A 278 3.89 -6.26 -27.89
N GLU A 279 5.15 -5.84 -27.95
CA GLU A 279 6.27 -6.79 -27.84
C GLU A 279 6.33 -7.36 -26.41
N ARG A 280 6.30 -8.70 -26.32
CA ARG A 280 6.17 -9.47 -25.08
C ARG A 280 7.34 -9.22 -24.13
N TRP A 281 8.57 -9.38 -24.60
CA TRP A 281 9.72 -9.36 -23.71
C TRP A 281 10.06 -7.94 -23.26
N ASN A 282 9.87 -6.94 -24.12
CA ASN A 282 9.93 -5.54 -23.74
C ASN A 282 8.85 -5.19 -22.71
N ALA A 283 7.62 -5.71 -22.82
CA ALA A 283 6.58 -5.48 -21.82
C ALA A 283 6.91 -6.14 -20.47
N LEU A 284 7.48 -7.35 -20.49
CA LEU A 284 7.94 -8.04 -19.29
C LEU A 284 9.15 -7.35 -18.64
N LEU A 285 10.10 -6.83 -19.42
CA LEU A 285 11.24 -6.06 -18.91
C LEU A 285 10.81 -4.71 -18.31
N LEU A 286 9.84 -4.03 -18.93
CA LEU A 286 9.27 -2.80 -18.36
C LEU A 286 8.48 -3.07 -17.07
N LEU A 287 7.86 -4.25 -16.94
CA LEU A 287 7.19 -4.68 -15.71
C LEU A 287 8.21 -5.05 -14.62
N SER A 288 9.09 -6.02 -14.88
CA SER A 288 10.02 -6.57 -13.88
C SER A 288 11.12 -5.60 -13.48
N GLY A 289 11.49 -4.68 -14.38
CA GLY A 289 12.39 -3.56 -14.11
C GLY A 289 11.71 -2.34 -13.47
N SER A 290 10.39 -2.38 -13.21
CA SER A 290 9.70 -1.31 -12.51
C SER A 290 9.91 -1.41 -10.99
N TYR A 291 10.30 -0.30 -10.37
CA TYR A 291 10.40 -0.22 -8.90
C TYR A 291 9.02 -0.39 -8.22
N VAL A 292 7.93 -0.08 -8.93
CA VAL A 292 6.57 -0.34 -8.47
C VAL A 292 6.32 -1.84 -8.33
N THR A 293 6.81 -2.66 -9.26
CA THR A 293 6.81 -4.13 -9.15
C THR A 293 7.71 -4.61 -8.03
N LEU A 294 8.93 -4.06 -7.92
CA LEU A 294 9.94 -4.48 -6.95
C LEU A 294 9.61 -4.11 -5.49
N VAL A 295 8.84 -3.04 -5.26
CA VAL A 295 8.54 -2.53 -3.93
C VAL A 295 7.05 -2.65 -3.58
N PHE A 296 6.13 -2.13 -4.40
CA PHE A 296 4.71 -2.08 -4.03
C PHE A 296 4.01 -3.44 -4.19
N TYR A 297 4.33 -4.21 -5.23
CA TYR A 297 3.72 -5.54 -5.47
C TYR A 297 4.38 -6.68 -4.68
N THR A 298 5.53 -6.44 -4.01
CA THR A 298 6.15 -7.37 -3.04
C THR A 298 5.67 -7.16 -1.61
N ARG A 299 4.71 -6.26 -1.39
CA ARG A 299 4.25 -5.80 -0.07
C ARG A 299 2.76 -6.00 0.09
N THR A 300 2.31 -6.10 1.33
CA THR A 300 0.95 -6.42 1.80
C THR A 300 -0.09 -5.32 1.58
N PHE A 301 0.07 -4.52 0.52
CA PHE A 301 -0.92 -3.51 0.13
C PHE A 301 -2.15 -4.17 -0.53
N SER A 302 -3.34 -3.83 -0.06
CA SER A 302 -4.60 -4.10 -0.76
C SER A 302 -4.65 -3.49 -2.18
N ASN A 303 -3.87 -2.43 -2.44
CA ASN A 303 -3.63 -1.87 -3.78
C ASN A 303 -2.89 -2.84 -4.73
N ALA A 304 -2.00 -3.70 -4.20
CA ALA A 304 -1.31 -4.72 -5.00
C ALA A 304 -2.28 -5.83 -5.42
N ILE A 305 -3.20 -6.21 -4.52
CA ILE A 305 -4.32 -7.11 -4.82
C ILE A 305 -5.25 -6.46 -5.87
N GLU A 306 -5.56 -5.17 -5.75
CA GLU A 306 -6.35 -4.42 -6.74
C GLU A 306 -5.70 -4.47 -8.14
N GLY A 307 -4.37 -4.32 -8.21
CA GLY A 307 -3.58 -4.43 -9.43
C GLY A 307 -3.54 -5.84 -10.01
N LEU A 308 -3.41 -6.87 -9.17
CA LEU A 308 -3.49 -8.28 -9.58
C LEU A 308 -4.87 -8.62 -10.16
N LEU A 309 -5.94 -8.24 -9.48
CA LEU A 309 -7.31 -8.43 -9.96
C LEU A 309 -7.54 -7.67 -11.28
N PHE A 310 -7.02 -6.45 -11.43
CA PHE A 310 -7.12 -5.70 -12.69
C PHE A 310 -6.34 -6.37 -13.83
N ALA A 311 -5.14 -6.90 -13.56
CA ALA A 311 -4.36 -7.63 -14.54
C ALA A 311 -5.11 -8.88 -15.07
N TRP A 312 -5.75 -9.64 -14.18
CA TRP A 312 -6.54 -10.82 -14.57
C TRP A 312 -7.90 -10.47 -15.19
N LEU A 313 -8.52 -9.35 -14.79
CA LEU A 313 -9.68 -8.79 -15.49
C LEU A 313 -9.32 -8.46 -16.95
N LEU A 314 -8.17 -7.81 -17.17
CA LEU A 314 -7.64 -7.51 -18.49
C LEU A 314 -7.39 -8.80 -19.31
N VAL A 315 -6.89 -9.88 -18.70
CA VAL A 315 -6.75 -11.20 -19.35
C VAL A 315 -8.12 -11.79 -19.75
N LEU A 316 -9.11 -11.79 -18.85
CA LEU A 316 -10.44 -12.36 -19.11
C LEU A 316 -11.21 -11.63 -20.22
N VAL A 317 -11.00 -10.32 -20.41
CA VAL A 317 -11.60 -9.56 -21.50
C VAL A 317 -10.74 -9.50 -22.77
N SER A 318 -9.57 -10.16 -22.77
CA SER A 318 -8.64 -10.09 -23.90
C SER A 318 -9.12 -10.90 -25.13
N PRO A 319 -8.93 -10.40 -26.36
CA PRO A 319 -9.28 -11.15 -27.58
C PRO A 319 -8.50 -12.45 -27.81
N GLY A 320 -7.49 -12.75 -26.97
CA GLY A 320 -6.62 -13.91 -27.10
C GLY A 320 -7.30 -15.22 -26.70
N LEU A 321 -7.94 -15.25 -25.52
CA LEU A 321 -8.60 -16.46 -25.01
C LEU A 321 -9.80 -16.91 -25.87
N ALA A 322 -10.42 -15.99 -26.60
CA ALA A 322 -11.58 -16.27 -27.46
C ALA A 322 -11.21 -16.98 -28.79
N LYS A 323 -9.93 -17.08 -29.16
CA LYS A 323 -9.50 -17.67 -30.44
C LYS A 323 -9.40 -19.20 -30.38
N SER A 324 -10.55 -19.86 -30.27
CA SER A 324 -10.68 -21.22 -30.80
C SER A 324 -10.65 -21.19 -32.32
N SER A 325 -9.79 -22.00 -32.94
CA SER A 325 -9.43 -21.89 -34.36
C SER A 325 -10.48 -22.49 -35.32
N THR A 326 -11.58 -21.79 -35.60
CA THR A 326 -12.29 -21.88 -36.90
C THR A 326 -13.16 -20.64 -37.19
N PRO A 327 -13.33 -20.24 -38.46
CA PRO A 327 -14.36 -19.29 -38.88
C PRO A 327 -15.74 -19.99 -38.97
N ARG A 328 -16.26 -20.44 -37.83
CA ARG A 328 -17.65 -20.92 -37.69
C ARG A 328 -18.47 -19.96 -36.83
N LYS A 329 -19.80 -20.15 -36.86
CA LYS A 329 -20.78 -19.31 -36.13
C LYS A 329 -20.32 -19.09 -34.67
N PRO A 330 -20.52 -17.90 -34.08
CA PRO A 330 -20.10 -17.62 -32.72
C PRO A 330 -20.85 -18.54 -31.74
N THR A 331 -20.19 -19.64 -31.35
CA THR A 331 -20.60 -20.44 -30.20
C THR A 331 -20.43 -19.57 -28.96
N PRO A 332 -21.44 -19.45 -28.08
CA PRO A 332 -21.26 -18.73 -26.83
C PRO A 332 -20.09 -19.36 -26.07
N GLY A 333 -19.13 -18.53 -25.65
CA GLY A 333 -18.00 -19.00 -24.85
C GLY A 333 -18.48 -19.72 -23.59
N PRO A 334 -17.74 -20.69 -23.04
CA PRO A 334 -18.16 -21.45 -21.86
C PRO A 334 -18.60 -20.51 -20.74
N GLN A 335 -19.85 -20.66 -20.26
CA GLN A 335 -20.53 -19.66 -19.42
C GLN A 335 -19.75 -19.31 -18.14
N TRP A 336 -18.92 -20.24 -17.65
CA TRP A 336 -18.01 -20.02 -16.53
C TRP A 336 -17.06 -18.82 -16.73
N HIS A 337 -16.71 -18.43 -17.96
CA HIS A 337 -15.90 -17.21 -18.19
C HIS A 337 -16.62 -15.96 -17.68
N GLY A 338 -17.93 -15.84 -17.94
CA GLY A 338 -18.75 -14.75 -17.43
C GLY A 338 -18.94 -14.84 -15.91
N TRP A 339 -19.01 -16.06 -15.35
CA TRP A 339 -19.12 -16.26 -13.91
C TRP A 339 -17.83 -15.83 -13.19
N LEU A 340 -16.66 -16.26 -13.67
CA LEU A 340 -15.36 -15.80 -13.15
C LEU A 340 -15.19 -14.28 -13.30
N LEU A 341 -15.61 -13.70 -14.43
CA LEU A 341 -15.58 -12.26 -14.66
C LEU A 341 -16.46 -11.50 -13.66
N GLY A 342 -17.68 -11.97 -13.40
CA GLY A 342 -18.57 -11.40 -12.38
C GLY A 342 -18.04 -11.55 -10.95
N GLY A 343 -17.53 -12.73 -10.61
CA GLY A 343 -16.93 -13.01 -9.30
C GLY A 343 -15.69 -12.16 -9.03
N LEU A 344 -14.79 -12.02 -10.01
CA LEU A 344 -13.60 -11.17 -9.91
C LEU A 344 -13.97 -9.70 -9.68
N VAL A 345 -15.00 -9.17 -10.35
CA VAL A 345 -15.46 -7.79 -10.17
C VAL A 345 -16.01 -7.56 -8.76
N VAL A 346 -16.77 -8.52 -8.21
CA VAL A 346 -17.24 -8.45 -6.83
C VAL A 346 -16.08 -8.58 -5.84
N ALA A 347 -15.16 -9.52 -6.03
CA ALA A 347 -13.98 -9.67 -5.19
C ALA A 347 -13.14 -8.38 -5.17
N GLY A 348 -12.94 -7.73 -6.32
CA GLY A 348 -12.26 -6.43 -6.39
C GLY A 348 -13.01 -5.32 -5.65
N PHE A 349 -14.33 -5.23 -5.79
CA PHE A 349 -15.17 -4.27 -5.06
C PHE A 349 -15.10 -4.48 -3.53
N PHE A 350 -15.03 -5.73 -3.06
CA PHE A 350 -14.84 -6.07 -1.65
C PHE A 350 -13.42 -5.77 -1.14
N ASN A 351 -12.38 -5.94 -1.97
CA ASN A 351 -11.01 -5.52 -1.63
C ASN A 351 -10.93 -3.99 -1.44
N ARG A 352 -11.38 -3.23 -2.45
CA ARG A 352 -11.50 -1.78 -2.43
C ARG A 352 -12.61 -1.32 -3.40
N PRO A 353 -13.58 -0.48 -2.99
CA PRO A 353 -14.59 0.07 -3.90
C PRO A 353 -14.03 0.86 -5.10
N THR A 354 -12.78 1.33 -5.02
CA THR A 354 -12.03 1.91 -6.15
C THR A 354 -11.86 0.97 -7.33
N PHE A 355 -11.96 -0.36 -7.15
CA PHE A 355 -11.81 -1.34 -8.23
C PHE A 355 -12.79 -1.12 -9.40
N LEU A 356 -13.98 -0.56 -9.13
CA LEU A 356 -14.98 -0.26 -10.16
C LEU A 356 -14.47 0.75 -11.20
N ALA A 357 -13.58 1.66 -10.82
CA ALA A 357 -12.93 2.59 -11.74
C ALA A 357 -12.03 1.87 -12.75
N PHE A 358 -11.32 0.84 -12.30
CA PHE A 358 -10.50 -0.04 -13.16
C PHE A 358 -11.37 -0.98 -14.00
N ALA A 359 -12.47 -1.50 -13.44
CA ALA A 359 -13.31 -2.49 -14.09
C ALA A 359 -14.25 -1.94 -15.19
N LEU A 360 -14.60 -0.65 -15.14
CA LEU A 360 -15.57 -0.02 -16.04
C LEU A 360 -15.26 -0.23 -17.53
N VAL A 361 -14.03 0.08 -17.97
CA VAL A 361 -13.65 -0.03 -19.40
C VAL A 361 -13.51 -1.49 -19.86
N PRO A 362 -12.83 -2.40 -19.13
CA PRO A 362 -12.80 -3.83 -19.45
C PRO A 362 -14.20 -4.44 -19.64
N LEU A 363 -15.12 -4.18 -18.71
CA LEU A 363 -16.48 -4.73 -18.77
C LEU A 363 -17.30 -4.14 -19.92
N PHE A 364 -17.17 -2.83 -20.20
CA PHE A 364 -17.83 -2.20 -21.33
C PHE A 364 -17.35 -2.80 -22.68
N LEU A 365 -16.05 -3.04 -22.82
CA LEU A 365 -15.50 -3.69 -24.01
C LEU A 365 -15.97 -5.13 -24.13
N TRP A 366 -15.94 -5.92 -23.06
CA TRP A 366 -16.44 -7.30 -23.06
C TRP A 366 -17.93 -7.38 -23.43
N GLY A 367 -18.77 -6.51 -22.87
CA GLY A 367 -20.21 -6.44 -23.15
C GLY A 367 -20.59 -5.88 -24.52
N THR A 368 -19.62 -5.38 -25.30
CA THR A 368 -19.83 -4.86 -26.67
C THR A 368 -19.09 -5.68 -27.74
N CYS A 369 -17.99 -6.37 -27.40
CA CYS A 369 -17.21 -7.21 -28.30
C CYS A 369 -17.93 -8.53 -28.64
N GLY A 370 -18.86 -8.47 -29.59
CA GLY A 370 -19.59 -9.64 -30.11
C GLY A 370 -21.04 -9.34 -30.45
N ALA A 371 -21.58 -8.24 -29.93
CA ALA A 371 -22.91 -7.76 -30.31
C ALA A 371 -22.89 -7.24 -31.76
N THR A 372 -23.84 -7.68 -32.60
CA THR A 372 -24.07 -7.10 -33.93
C THR A 372 -24.62 -5.68 -33.82
N ASP A 373 -25.44 -5.43 -32.80
CA ASP A 373 -25.95 -4.11 -32.42
C ASP A 373 -25.64 -3.83 -30.94
N PRO A 374 -24.93 -2.74 -30.60
CA PRO A 374 -24.61 -2.38 -29.21
C PRO A 374 -25.82 -1.75 -28.48
N SER A 375 -27.00 -2.36 -28.63
CA SER A 375 -28.22 -1.95 -27.94
C SER A 375 -28.11 -2.19 -26.43
N PHE A 376 -28.73 -1.33 -25.62
CA PHE A 376 -28.88 -1.52 -24.17
C PHE A 376 -29.50 -2.89 -23.81
N LYS A 377 -30.36 -3.44 -24.68
CA LYS A 377 -30.92 -4.80 -24.53
C LYS A 377 -29.85 -5.90 -24.66
N SER A 378 -28.85 -5.70 -25.54
CA SER A 378 -27.73 -6.63 -25.70
C SER A 378 -26.78 -6.54 -24.50
N LEU A 379 -26.43 -5.33 -24.07
CA LEU A 379 -25.55 -5.13 -22.91
C LEU A 379 -26.16 -5.70 -21.61
N THR A 380 -27.47 -5.48 -21.38
CA THR A 380 -28.17 -6.07 -20.22
C THR A 380 -28.30 -7.59 -20.30
N GLN A 381 -28.35 -8.18 -21.50
CA GLN A 381 -28.28 -9.63 -21.68
C GLN A 381 -26.89 -10.20 -21.35
N HIS A 382 -25.80 -9.53 -21.76
CA HIS A 382 -24.44 -9.93 -21.39
C HIS A 382 -24.18 -9.79 -19.88
N ALA A 383 -24.66 -8.70 -19.26
CA ALA A 383 -24.55 -8.49 -17.82
C ALA A 383 -25.20 -9.60 -16.99
N ARG A 384 -26.28 -10.24 -17.46
CA ARG A 384 -26.90 -11.40 -16.79
C ARG A 384 -25.96 -12.61 -16.67
N VAL A 385 -25.01 -12.77 -17.59
CA VAL A 385 -24.02 -13.86 -17.55
C VAL A 385 -23.01 -13.65 -16.41
N LEU A 386 -22.84 -12.42 -15.90
CA LEU A 386 -21.98 -12.13 -14.74
C LEU A 386 -22.63 -12.54 -13.41
N LEU A 387 -23.98 -12.53 -13.35
CA LEU A 387 -24.73 -12.66 -12.11
C LEU A 387 -24.44 -13.93 -11.29
N PRO A 388 -24.32 -15.16 -11.85
CA PRO A 388 -24.14 -16.35 -11.02
C PRO A 388 -22.84 -16.33 -10.21
N GLY A 389 -21.72 -15.94 -10.83
CA GLY A 389 -20.44 -15.80 -10.15
C GLY A 389 -20.37 -14.57 -9.25
N ALA A 390 -20.93 -13.43 -9.69
CA ALA A 390 -21.01 -12.23 -8.87
C ALA A 390 -21.80 -12.48 -7.57
N SER A 391 -22.96 -13.13 -7.65
CA SER A 391 -23.78 -13.50 -6.49
C SER A 391 -23.10 -14.54 -5.61
N LEU A 392 -22.46 -15.56 -6.18
CA LEU A 392 -21.73 -16.57 -5.40
C LEU A 392 -20.58 -15.93 -4.60
N THR A 393 -19.78 -15.07 -5.23
CA THR A 393 -18.72 -14.33 -4.54
C THR A 393 -19.28 -13.37 -3.51
N ALA A 394 -20.36 -12.63 -3.82
CA ALA A 394 -20.98 -11.72 -2.85
C ALA A 394 -21.48 -12.47 -1.61
N VAL A 395 -22.18 -13.60 -1.78
CA VAL A 395 -22.66 -14.44 -0.67
C VAL A 395 -21.48 -14.98 0.15
N ALA A 396 -20.41 -15.47 -0.49
CA ALA A 396 -19.24 -15.99 0.21
C ALA A 396 -18.53 -14.90 1.05
N PHE A 397 -18.31 -13.71 0.48
CA PHE A 397 -17.67 -12.59 1.18
C PHE A 397 -18.55 -12.05 2.32
N VAL A 398 -19.85 -11.86 2.08
CA VAL A 398 -20.79 -11.39 3.11
C VAL A 398 -20.95 -12.41 4.22
N ALA A 399 -20.94 -13.72 3.93
CA ALA A 399 -20.94 -14.76 4.95
C ALA A 399 -19.66 -14.75 5.79
N ALA A 400 -18.49 -14.64 5.16
CA ALA A 400 -17.20 -14.55 5.85
C ALA A 400 -17.10 -13.30 6.74
N ASP A 401 -17.45 -12.12 6.21
CA ASP A 401 -17.45 -10.86 6.97
C ASP A 401 -18.47 -10.90 8.11
N SER A 402 -19.70 -11.36 7.86
CA SER A 402 -20.75 -11.44 8.91
C SER A 402 -20.40 -12.44 10.02
N TRP A 403 -19.69 -13.54 9.69
CA TRP A 403 -19.19 -14.48 10.67
C TRP A 403 -18.06 -13.88 11.50
N TYR A 404 -17.06 -13.27 10.84
CA TYR A 404 -15.90 -12.67 11.48
C TYR A 404 -16.24 -11.49 12.42
N PHE A 405 -17.19 -10.64 12.00
CA PHE A 405 -17.65 -9.51 12.82
C PHE A 405 -18.79 -9.88 13.79
N SER A 406 -19.22 -11.14 13.85
CA SER A 406 -20.21 -11.59 14.85
C SER A 406 -19.57 -11.64 16.24
N SER A 407 -20.20 -10.97 17.20
CA SER A 407 -19.79 -10.94 18.61
C SER A 407 -20.88 -11.56 19.49
N PRO A 408 -20.56 -12.19 20.65
CA PRO A 408 -21.56 -12.65 21.61
C PRO A 408 -22.58 -11.57 22.05
N SER A 409 -22.19 -10.29 22.00
CA SER A 409 -23.08 -9.16 22.30
C SER A 409 -23.88 -8.62 21.09
N ARG A 410 -23.59 -9.11 19.87
CA ARG A 410 -24.28 -8.72 18.62
C ARG A 410 -24.25 -9.87 17.58
N PRO A 411 -24.84 -11.04 17.87
CA PRO A 411 -24.86 -12.16 16.94
C PRO A 411 -25.73 -11.87 15.71
N SER A 412 -25.31 -12.37 14.55
CA SER A 412 -26.07 -12.37 13.27
C SER A 412 -26.60 -11.01 12.77
N THR A 413 -25.74 -9.98 12.76
CA THR A 413 -25.95 -8.84 11.86
C THR A 413 -25.34 -9.12 10.50
N LEU A 414 -26.07 -8.86 9.41
CA LEU A 414 -25.56 -8.99 8.04
C LEU A 414 -24.57 -7.85 7.77
N VAL A 415 -23.29 -8.18 7.54
CA VAL A 415 -22.25 -7.18 7.30
C VAL A 415 -21.97 -7.02 5.81
N LEU A 416 -22.18 -5.80 5.31
CA LEU A 416 -21.90 -5.41 3.93
C LEU A 416 -20.72 -4.43 3.91
N THR A 417 -19.49 -4.94 4.10
CA THR A 417 -18.28 -4.11 4.28
C THR A 417 -18.09 -3.02 3.19
N PRO A 418 -18.40 -3.22 1.89
CA PRO A 418 -18.24 -2.16 0.89
C PRO A 418 -19.30 -1.06 1.00
N VAL A 419 -20.50 -1.40 1.50
CA VAL A 419 -21.58 -0.42 1.73
C VAL A 419 -21.24 0.43 2.95
N ASN A 420 -20.72 -0.19 4.01
CA ASN A 420 -20.23 0.49 5.20
C ASN A 420 -19.05 1.41 4.87
N PHE A 421 -18.10 0.96 4.04
CA PHE A 421 -17.00 1.78 3.53
C PHE A 421 -17.51 3.00 2.76
N LEU A 422 -18.47 2.82 1.84
CA LEU A 422 -19.05 3.92 1.07
C LEU A 422 -19.82 4.89 1.98
N HIS A 423 -20.58 4.40 2.96
CA HIS A 423 -21.26 5.25 3.94
C HIS A 423 -20.26 6.10 4.74
N TYR A 424 -19.19 5.51 5.24
CA TYR A 424 -18.13 6.23 5.97
C TYR A 424 -17.45 7.31 5.12
N ASN A 425 -17.09 6.98 3.86
CA ASN A 425 -16.31 7.85 2.98
C ASN A 425 -17.15 8.92 2.26
N LEU A 426 -18.49 8.79 2.24
CA LEU A 426 -19.41 9.81 1.71
C LEU A 426 -19.85 10.81 2.77
N ASP A 427 -19.59 10.56 4.07
CA ASP A 427 -19.82 11.53 5.14
C ASP A 427 -18.83 12.71 5.04
N PRO A 428 -19.30 13.96 4.85
CA PRO A 428 -18.43 15.12 4.77
C PRO A 428 -17.65 15.40 6.06
N VAL A 429 -18.09 14.91 7.23
CA VAL A 429 -17.38 15.06 8.51
C VAL A 429 -16.14 14.17 8.54
N ASN A 430 -16.24 12.93 8.06
CA ASN A 430 -15.07 12.05 7.91
C ASN A 430 -14.18 12.54 6.77
N LEU A 431 -14.76 12.94 5.63
CA LEU A 431 -13.99 13.45 4.49
C LEU A 431 -13.19 14.72 4.83
N ALA A 432 -13.65 15.54 5.79
CA ALA A 432 -12.91 16.70 6.31
C ALA A 432 -11.76 16.35 7.27
N ARG A 433 -11.68 15.10 7.75
CA ARG A 433 -10.52 14.57 8.51
C ARG A 433 -9.42 14.03 7.59
N HIS A 434 -9.75 13.70 6.34
CA HIS A 434 -8.78 13.26 5.34
C HIS A 434 -8.18 14.46 4.58
N GLY A 435 -6.89 14.35 4.24
CA GLY A 435 -6.19 15.41 3.49
C GLY A 435 -6.85 15.69 2.15
N THR A 436 -6.97 16.97 1.78
CA THR A 436 -7.51 17.38 0.48
C THR A 436 -6.39 17.75 -0.50
N HIS A 437 -6.38 17.09 -1.65
CA HIS A 437 -5.37 17.23 -2.70
C HIS A 437 -5.99 17.99 -3.89
N VAL A 438 -5.16 18.64 -4.70
CA VAL A 438 -5.61 19.25 -5.95
C VAL A 438 -6.10 18.16 -6.89
N ARG A 439 -7.21 18.39 -7.59
CA ARG A 439 -7.86 17.37 -8.46
C ARG A 439 -7.00 16.82 -9.60
N LEU A 440 -5.81 17.39 -9.82
CA LEU A 440 -4.84 16.97 -10.82
C LEU A 440 -3.62 16.23 -10.24
N THR A 441 -3.53 16.00 -8.91
CA THR A 441 -2.34 15.40 -8.27
C THR A 441 -2.01 14.03 -8.88
N HIS A 442 -3.01 13.16 -9.11
CA HIS A 442 -2.82 11.89 -9.81
C HIS A 442 -2.17 12.03 -11.21
N LEU A 443 -2.51 13.08 -11.97
CA LEU A 443 -2.06 13.31 -13.34
C LEU A 443 -0.73 14.09 -13.43
N ALA A 444 -0.56 15.09 -12.56
CA ALA A 444 0.56 16.04 -12.63
C ALA A 444 1.76 15.61 -11.78
N VAL A 445 1.53 14.80 -10.73
CA VAL A 445 2.55 14.40 -9.77
C VAL A 445 2.66 12.88 -9.72
N ASN A 446 1.59 12.18 -9.36
CA ASN A 446 1.73 10.80 -8.88
C ASN A 446 1.97 9.80 -10.03
N GLY A 447 1.43 10.09 -11.21
CA GLY A 447 1.80 9.39 -12.44
C GLY A 447 3.28 9.55 -12.82
N PHE A 448 3.88 10.72 -12.57
CA PHE A 448 5.33 10.92 -12.75
C PHE A 448 6.14 10.27 -11.64
N LEU A 449 5.68 10.30 -10.39
CA LEU A 449 6.36 9.69 -9.24
C LEU A 449 6.52 8.18 -9.42
N LEU A 450 5.46 7.46 -9.82
CA LEU A 450 5.50 6.01 -10.01
C LEU A 450 6.13 5.57 -11.34
N PHE A 451 5.93 6.32 -12.41
CA PHE A 451 6.17 5.83 -13.77
C PHE A 451 7.11 6.71 -14.62
N GLY A 452 7.45 7.91 -14.14
CA GLY A 452 8.44 8.81 -14.73
C GLY A 452 8.25 9.03 -16.23
N ALA A 453 9.29 8.66 -17.00
CA ALA A 453 9.31 8.82 -18.45
C ALA A 453 8.23 8.01 -19.20
N LEU A 454 7.71 6.92 -18.61
CA LEU A 454 6.62 6.15 -19.21
C LEU A 454 5.30 6.94 -19.16
N HIS A 455 5.03 7.66 -18.06
CA HIS A 455 3.87 8.56 -17.97
C HIS A 455 3.96 9.71 -18.98
N ALA A 456 5.15 10.30 -19.13
CA ALA A 456 5.38 11.32 -20.16
C ALA A 456 5.11 10.79 -21.59
N HIS A 457 5.36 9.49 -21.84
CA HIS A 457 5.05 8.84 -23.11
C HIS A 457 3.54 8.59 -23.29
N THR A 458 2.81 8.17 -22.24
CA THR A 458 1.36 7.96 -22.34
C THR A 458 0.58 9.27 -22.45
N LEU A 459 0.98 10.33 -21.74
CA LEU A 459 0.47 11.69 -21.95
C LEU A 459 0.66 12.16 -23.40
N ARG A 460 1.86 11.97 -23.95
CA ARG A 460 2.17 12.28 -25.36
C ARG A 460 1.30 11.46 -26.32
N ALA A 461 1.07 10.18 -26.03
CA ALA A 461 0.24 9.30 -26.84
C ALA A 461 -1.25 9.67 -26.79
N ALA A 462 -1.79 10.02 -25.62
CA ALA A 462 -3.15 10.53 -25.44
C ALA A 462 -3.33 11.85 -26.21
N TRP A 463 -2.39 12.78 -26.08
CA TRP A 463 -2.42 14.07 -26.77
C TRP A 463 -2.35 13.94 -28.30
N GLN A 464 -1.58 12.97 -28.82
CA GLN A 464 -1.58 12.61 -30.24
C GLN A 464 -2.95 12.10 -30.70
N GLN A 465 -3.58 11.18 -29.96
CA GLN A 465 -4.91 10.66 -30.32
C GLN A 465 -6.01 11.73 -30.21
N LEU A 466 -5.99 12.57 -29.16
CA LEU A 466 -6.92 13.68 -29.00
C LEU A 466 -6.80 14.68 -30.15
N ARG A 467 -5.57 15.05 -30.55
CA ARG A 467 -5.34 15.91 -31.73
C ARG A 467 -5.82 15.28 -33.04
N ALA A 468 -5.70 13.96 -33.21
CA ALA A 468 -6.24 13.27 -34.38
C ALA A 468 -7.78 13.29 -34.39
N GLY A 469 -8.42 12.98 -33.26
CA GLY A 469 -9.87 13.03 -33.12
C GLY A 469 -10.44 14.44 -33.34
N LEU A 470 -9.84 15.46 -32.74
CA LEU A 470 -10.25 16.87 -32.93
C LEU A 470 -10.12 17.31 -34.40
N ARG A 471 -9.08 16.87 -35.12
CA ARG A 471 -8.94 17.13 -36.57
C ARG A 471 -10.03 16.42 -37.38
N ALA A 472 -10.34 15.17 -37.09
CA ALA A 472 -11.43 14.44 -37.75
C ALA A 472 -12.79 15.11 -37.50
N CYS A 473 -13.08 15.52 -36.26
CA CYS A 473 -14.28 16.28 -35.90
C CYS A 473 -14.37 17.63 -36.65
N ALA A 474 -13.25 18.34 -36.80
CA ALA A 474 -13.19 19.61 -37.54
C ALA A 474 -13.34 19.44 -39.06
N GLN A 475 -12.86 18.33 -39.62
CA GLN A 475 -12.94 18.05 -41.06
C GLN A 475 -14.28 17.44 -41.51
N MET A 476 -14.90 16.60 -40.67
CA MET A 476 -16.11 15.83 -41.04
C MET A 476 -17.38 16.31 -40.35
N GLY A 477 -17.27 17.12 -39.29
CA GLY A 477 -18.35 17.49 -38.39
C GLY A 477 -18.54 16.46 -37.27
N PHE A 478 -18.77 16.93 -36.04
CA PHE A 478 -18.86 16.11 -34.82
C PHE A 478 -19.71 14.83 -34.94
N PRO A 479 -20.99 14.85 -35.38
CA PRO A 479 -21.80 13.63 -35.46
C PRO A 479 -21.29 12.63 -36.52
N ARG A 480 -20.68 13.11 -37.60
CA ARG A 480 -20.12 12.25 -38.65
C ARG A 480 -18.76 11.67 -38.26
N ALA A 481 -17.97 12.40 -37.47
CA ALA A 481 -16.74 11.89 -36.86
C ALA A 481 -17.02 10.87 -35.73
N LEU A 482 -18.11 11.02 -34.98
CA LEU A 482 -18.62 9.98 -34.07
C LEU A 482 -19.14 8.76 -34.85
N GLY A 483 -19.83 8.95 -35.98
CA GLY A 483 -20.22 7.84 -36.87
C GLY A 483 -19.04 7.12 -37.53
N ALA A 484 -17.90 7.80 -37.68
CA ALA A 484 -16.65 7.26 -38.20
C ALA A 484 -15.72 6.65 -37.13
N TRP A 485 -16.14 6.58 -35.86
CA TRP A 485 -15.38 5.89 -34.82
C TRP A 485 -15.39 4.38 -35.11
N SER A 486 -14.21 3.79 -35.30
CA SER A 486 -14.08 2.37 -35.66
C SER A 486 -14.79 1.46 -34.66
N PRO A 487 -15.69 0.55 -35.09
CA PRO A 487 -16.34 -0.43 -34.22
C PRO A 487 -15.38 -1.35 -33.45
N ARG A 488 -14.11 -1.39 -33.86
CA ARG A 488 -12.99 -1.94 -33.07
C ARG A 488 -11.94 -0.83 -32.90
N PRO A 489 -11.76 -0.25 -31.71
CA PRO A 489 -10.71 0.73 -31.46
C PRO A 489 -9.32 0.09 -31.62
N SER A 490 -8.30 0.90 -31.95
CA SER A 490 -6.93 0.40 -32.01
C SER A 490 -6.47 -0.11 -30.63
N PRO A 491 -5.59 -1.12 -30.53
CA PRO A 491 -5.07 -1.58 -29.24
C PRO A 491 -4.42 -0.46 -28.42
N ARG A 492 -3.74 0.47 -29.10
CA ARG A 492 -3.20 1.71 -28.51
C ARG A 492 -4.27 2.58 -27.86
N SER A 493 -5.46 2.70 -28.47
CA SER A 493 -6.61 3.42 -27.92
C SER A 493 -7.24 2.69 -26.74
N LEU A 494 -7.35 1.35 -26.80
CA LEU A 494 -7.87 0.54 -25.68
C LEU A 494 -6.96 0.66 -24.45
N LEU A 495 -5.64 0.52 -24.63
CA LEU A 495 -4.65 0.68 -23.56
C LEU A 495 -4.63 2.10 -22.98
N LEU A 496 -4.84 3.13 -23.82
CA LEU A 496 -5.02 4.51 -23.33
C LEU A 496 -6.31 4.69 -22.52
N LEU A 497 -7.41 4.03 -22.87
CA LEU A 497 -8.64 4.06 -22.08
C LEU A 497 -8.48 3.31 -20.75
N PHE A 498 -7.85 2.12 -20.76
CA PHE A 498 -7.49 1.37 -19.55
C PHE A 498 -6.54 2.16 -18.63
N TYR A 499 -5.70 3.03 -19.17
CA TYR A 499 -4.81 3.87 -18.37
C TYR A 499 -5.53 5.12 -17.83
N PHE A 500 -6.19 5.90 -18.69
CA PHE A 500 -6.68 7.23 -18.32
C PHE A 500 -8.08 7.25 -17.67
N MET A 501 -8.98 6.30 -17.96
CA MET A 501 -10.32 6.32 -17.35
C MET A 501 -10.30 6.00 -15.84
N PRO A 502 -9.53 5.02 -15.33
CA PRO A 502 -9.44 4.83 -13.89
C PRO A 502 -8.70 6.01 -13.23
N LEU A 503 -7.67 6.58 -13.88
CA LEU A 503 -6.96 7.76 -13.40
C LEU A 503 -7.90 8.96 -13.23
N THR A 504 -8.76 9.27 -14.20
CA THR A 504 -9.71 10.40 -14.09
C THR A 504 -10.82 10.14 -13.06
N LEU A 505 -11.31 8.91 -12.94
CA LEU A 505 -12.29 8.53 -11.91
C LEU A 505 -11.70 8.60 -10.50
N LEU A 506 -10.47 8.12 -10.29
CA LEU A 506 -9.77 8.26 -9.01
C LEU A 506 -9.43 9.73 -8.70
N SER A 507 -9.19 10.55 -9.73
CA SER A 507 -9.02 12.01 -9.60
C SER A 507 -10.31 12.74 -9.18
N ALA A 508 -11.48 12.09 -9.28
CA ALA A 508 -12.74 12.63 -8.77
C ALA A 508 -12.90 12.50 -7.24
N PHE A 509 -11.98 11.83 -6.54
CA PHE A 509 -11.88 11.86 -5.08
C PHE A 509 -10.91 12.94 -4.60
N SER A 510 -11.15 13.44 -3.37
CA SER A 510 -10.41 14.57 -2.79
C SER A 510 -9.05 14.15 -2.22
N HIS A 511 -8.95 12.89 -1.79
CA HIS A 511 -7.73 12.26 -1.29
C HIS A 511 -7.05 11.55 -2.47
N GLN A 512 -5.77 11.86 -2.74
CA GLN A 512 -5.05 11.39 -3.94
C GLN A 512 -3.62 11.02 -3.59
N GLU A 513 -3.37 9.74 -3.35
CA GLU A 513 -2.06 9.20 -2.99
C GLU A 513 -1.52 8.34 -4.14
N ALA A 514 -0.21 8.36 -4.37
CA ALA A 514 0.37 7.65 -5.52
C ALA A 514 -0.01 6.18 -5.62
N ARG A 515 -0.07 5.46 -4.50
CA ARG A 515 -0.43 4.03 -4.43
C ARG A 515 -1.77 3.66 -5.08
N PHE A 516 -2.74 4.57 -5.21
CA PHE A 516 -4.00 4.26 -5.91
C PHE A 516 -3.81 4.05 -7.42
N LEU A 517 -2.68 4.47 -7.98
CA LEU A 517 -2.39 4.35 -9.41
C LEU A 517 -1.57 3.09 -9.78
N ILE A 518 -1.07 2.29 -8.83
CA ILE A 518 -0.22 1.13 -9.16
C ILE A 518 -0.87 0.07 -10.06
N PRO A 519 -2.21 -0.15 -10.08
CA PRO A 519 -2.84 -1.03 -11.08
C PRO A 519 -2.62 -0.58 -12.53
N LEU A 520 -2.39 0.72 -12.77
CA LEU A 520 -2.16 1.29 -14.11
C LEU A 520 -0.82 0.84 -14.74
N LEU A 521 0.07 0.21 -13.97
CA LEU A 521 1.34 -0.31 -14.47
C LEU A 521 1.14 -1.32 -15.62
N VAL A 522 0.13 -2.18 -15.56
CA VAL A 522 -0.11 -3.21 -16.60
C VAL A 522 -0.49 -2.58 -17.95
N PRO A 523 -1.55 -1.75 -18.09
CA PRO A 523 -1.83 -1.10 -19.37
C PRO A 523 -0.72 -0.14 -19.81
N LEU A 524 0.05 0.44 -18.88
CA LEU A 524 1.22 1.28 -19.16
C LEU A 524 2.35 0.53 -19.88
N VAL A 525 2.84 -0.59 -19.31
CA VAL A 525 3.98 -1.33 -19.91
C VAL A 525 3.62 -1.94 -21.26
N LEU A 526 2.36 -2.36 -21.42
CA LEU A 526 1.80 -2.83 -22.69
C LEU A 526 1.76 -1.69 -23.73
N LEU A 527 1.26 -0.51 -23.37
CA LEU A 527 1.20 0.68 -24.23
C LEU A 527 2.60 1.19 -24.66
N CYS A 528 3.56 1.20 -23.74
CA CYS A 528 4.93 1.61 -24.03
C CYS A 528 5.71 0.56 -24.85
N SER A 529 5.26 -0.71 -24.87
CA SER A 529 5.82 -1.79 -25.68
C SER A 529 5.20 -1.96 -27.07
N LEU A 530 4.25 -1.08 -27.45
CA LEU A 530 3.83 -0.90 -28.84
C LEU A 530 4.89 -0.16 -29.69
N GLN A 531 5.96 0.35 -29.08
CA GLN A 531 7.01 1.15 -29.72
C GLN A 531 8.38 0.75 -29.16
N THR A 532 9.36 0.52 -30.04
CA THR A 532 10.75 0.24 -29.66
C THR A 532 11.42 1.49 -29.11
N GLN A 533 11.63 1.53 -27.79
CA GLN A 533 12.27 2.67 -27.11
C GLN A 533 13.80 2.65 -27.34
N PRO A 534 14.42 3.80 -27.68
CA PRO A 534 15.85 3.88 -28.00
C PRO A 534 16.74 3.64 -26.77
N ALA A 535 17.97 3.19 -26.99
CA ALA A 535 18.92 2.81 -25.95
C ALA A 535 19.09 3.83 -24.79
N PRO A 536 19.33 5.15 -25.02
CA PRO A 536 19.50 6.10 -23.92
C PRO A 536 18.24 6.25 -23.04
N TYR A 537 17.03 6.13 -23.63
CA TYR A 537 15.78 6.16 -22.87
C TYR A 537 15.67 4.98 -21.89
N ARG A 538 16.16 3.80 -22.29
CA ARG A 538 16.24 2.63 -21.41
C ARG A 538 17.18 2.87 -20.22
N GLY A 539 18.31 3.55 -20.44
CA GLY A 539 19.25 3.95 -19.38
C GLY A 539 18.62 4.92 -18.38
N THR A 540 17.96 5.98 -18.85
CA THR A 540 17.23 6.93 -17.97
C THR A 540 16.11 6.24 -17.19
N LEU A 541 15.38 5.32 -17.81
CA LEU A 541 14.32 4.56 -17.15
C LEU A 541 14.87 3.58 -16.10
N ALA A 542 15.99 2.91 -16.37
CA ALA A 542 16.66 2.06 -15.39
C ALA A 542 17.13 2.88 -14.18
N LEU A 543 17.77 4.03 -14.39
CA LEU A 543 18.19 4.94 -13.31
C LEU A 543 16.99 5.42 -12.48
N PHE A 544 15.89 5.83 -13.12
CA PHE A 544 14.66 6.23 -12.43
C PHE A 544 14.13 5.12 -11.51
N ASN A 545 14.08 3.86 -11.98
CA ASN A 545 13.61 2.75 -11.17
C ASN A 545 14.60 2.33 -10.07
N ILE A 546 15.92 2.42 -10.30
CA ILE A 546 16.92 2.19 -9.26
C ILE A 546 16.77 3.24 -8.14
N LEU A 547 16.62 4.52 -8.48
CA LEU A 547 16.39 5.58 -7.51
C LEU A 547 15.06 5.41 -6.76
N GLY A 548 13.97 5.06 -7.46
CA GLY A 548 12.69 4.75 -6.84
C GLY A 548 12.73 3.54 -5.89
N ALA A 549 13.45 2.47 -6.27
CA ALA A 549 13.64 1.28 -5.44
C ALA A 549 14.45 1.60 -4.17
N LEU A 550 15.54 2.36 -4.30
CA LEU A 550 16.34 2.80 -3.15
C LEU A 550 15.54 3.74 -2.24
N PHE A 551 14.81 4.70 -2.81
CA PHE A 551 14.00 5.65 -2.05
C PHE A 551 12.89 4.95 -1.27
N PHE A 552 11.97 4.26 -1.95
CA PHE A 552 10.79 3.66 -1.30
C PHE A 552 11.09 2.33 -0.59
N GLY A 553 12.04 1.54 -1.10
CA GLY A 553 12.38 0.23 -0.55
C GLY A 553 13.44 0.25 0.56
N CYS A 554 14.27 1.30 0.64
CA CYS A 554 15.35 1.39 1.64
C CYS A 554 15.32 2.66 2.51
N LEU A 555 15.23 3.85 1.90
CA LEU A 555 15.44 5.13 2.62
C LEU A 555 14.19 5.61 3.36
N HIS A 556 13.04 5.65 2.67
CA HIS A 556 11.80 6.25 3.17
C HIS A 556 11.32 5.53 4.43
N GLN A 557 11.27 6.26 5.54
CA GLN A 557 11.01 5.77 6.91
C GLN A 557 11.89 4.56 7.32
N GLY A 558 13.04 4.36 6.65
CA GLY A 558 13.78 3.09 6.63
C GLY A 558 14.26 2.54 7.97
N GLY A 559 14.57 3.42 8.94
CA GLY A 559 15.01 2.99 10.26
C GLY A 559 13.90 2.41 11.14
N LEU A 560 12.63 2.54 10.77
CA LEU A 560 11.51 2.21 11.65
C LEU A 560 11.34 0.70 11.85
N VAL A 561 11.45 -0.10 10.79
CA VAL A 561 11.34 -1.58 10.89
C VAL A 561 12.57 -2.21 11.59
N PRO A 562 13.83 -1.84 11.27
CA PRO A 562 15.00 -2.27 12.05
C PRO A 562 14.98 -1.74 13.49
N GLY A 563 14.39 -0.56 13.73
CA GLY A 563 14.22 0.01 15.07
C GLY A 563 13.25 -0.78 15.93
N LEU A 564 12.14 -1.24 15.37
CA LEU A 564 11.24 -2.18 16.06
C LEU A 564 11.95 -3.50 16.36
N GLY A 565 12.74 -4.04 15.43
CA GLY A 565 13.57 -5.22 15.67
C GLY A 565 14.66 -5.05 16.75
N HIS A 566 15.12 -3.81 17.01
CA HIS A 566 15.98 -3.53 18.17
C HIS A 566 15.19 -3.39 19.47
N LEU A 567 14.02 -2.73 19.43
CA LEU A 567 13.16 -2.55 20.60
C LEU A 567 12.57 -3.87 21.10
N GLU A 568 12.24 -4.79 20.19
CA GLU A 568 11.90 -6.20 20.47
C GLU A 568 12.99 -6.85 21.34
N GLN A 569 14.25 -6.81 20.89
CA GLN A 569 15.40 -7.33 21.65
C GLN A 569 15.62 -6.63 23.00
N VAL A 570 15.34 -5.33 23.11
CA VAL A 570 15.50 -4.55 24.35
C VAL A 570 14.39 -4.84 25.37
N VAL A 571 13.18 -5.13 24.91
CA VAL A 571 12.01 -5.45 25.75
C VAL A 571 12.05 -6.91 26.23
N HIS A 572 12.45 -7.85 25.38
CA HIS A 572 12.60 -9.27 25.74
C HIS A 572 13.94 -9.60 26.40
N ALA A 573 14.84 -8.62 26.58
CA ALA A 573 16.11 -8.82 27.28
C ALA A 573 15.90 -9.20 28.75
N PRO A 574 16.60 -10.23 29.29
CA PRO A 574 16.43 -10.64 30.68
C PRO A 574 16.88 -9.55 31.66
N GLU A 575 15.93 -9.03 32.45
CA GLU A 575 16.13 -8.00 33.47
C GLU A 575 17.20 -8.41 34.52
N PRO A 576 18.35 -7.70 34.61
CA PRO A 576 19.46 -8.10 35.49
C PRO A 576 19.11 -8.17 36.98
N LEU A 577 18.05 -7.49 37.41
CA LEU A 577 17.64 -7.37 38.81
C LEU A 577 16.36 -8.13 39.16
N ARG A 578 15.71 -8.80 38.18
CA ARG A 578 14.35 -9.39 38.32
C ARG A 578 13.28 -8.40 38.84
N VAL A 579 13.48 -7.11 38.60
CA VAL A 579 12.49 -6.08 38.93
C VAL A 579 11.40 -6.08 37.85
N PRO A 580 10.10 -5.97 38.19
CA PRO A 580 9.05 -5.80 37.19
C PRO A 580 9.24 -4.45 36.48
N THR A 581 9.55 -4.50 35.18
CA THR A 581 9.86 -3.31 34.36
C THR A 581 8.72 -2.97 33.41
N HIS A 582 8.39 -1.69 33.35
CA HIS A 582 7.42 -1.08 32.46
C HIS A 582 8.16 -0.31 31.36
N PHE A 583 7.91 -0.64 30.11
CA PHE A 583 8.47 0.05 28.96
C PHE A 583 7.45 1.05 28.40
N THR A 584 7.90 2.23 28.01
CA THR A 584 7.08 3.19 27.25
C THR A 584 7.86 3.61 26.01
N LEU A 585 7.33 3.24 24.84
CA LEU A 585 7.95 3.42 23.53
C LEU A 585 7.19 4.51 22.76
N ILE A 586 7.72 5.73 22.77
CA ILE A 586 7.10 6.90 22.16
C ILE A 586 7.67 7.12 20.76
N PHE A 587 6.83 7.07 19.74
CA PHE A 587 7.17 7.33 18.33
C PHE A 587 6.68 8.72 17.94
N THR A 588 7.54 9.51 17.30
CA THR A 588 7.24 10.90 16.94
C THR A 588 7.92 11.30 15.64
N HIS A 589 7.18 11.98 14.75
CA HIS A 589 7.57 12.36 13.39
C HIS A 589 7.97 11.18 12.46
N THR A 590 7.59 9.97 12.84
CA THR A 590 7.62 8.74 12.03
C THR A 590 6.20 8.36 11.59
N TYR A 591 6.08 7.35 10.74
CA TYR A 591 4.82 6.61 10.62
C TYR A 591 4.50 5.79 11.89
N MET A 592 3.22 5.44 12.06
CA MET A 592 2.73 4.59 13.15
C MET A 592 3.46 3.23 13.15
N PRO A 593 4.05 2.79 14.28
CA PRO A 593 4.76 1.52 14.34
C PRO A 593 3.80 0.31 14.30
N PRO A 594 4.02 -0.70 13.44
CA PRO A 594 3.34 -1.98 13.58
C PRO A 594 3.76 -2.67 14.88
N ARG A 595 2.79 -3.01 15.75
CA ARG A 595 3.07 -3.59 17.07
C ARG A 595 3.39 -5.08 17.01
N HIS A 596 2.83 -5.82 16.04
CA HIS A 596 3.08 -7.27 15.95
C HIS A 596 4.57 -7.62 15.74
N LEU A 597 5.38 -6.69 15.21
CA LEU A 597 6.84 -6.87 15.06
C LEU A 597 7.62 -6.79 16.37
N LEU A 598 7.00 -6.39 17.49
CA LEU A 598 7.58 -6.49 18.84
C LEU A 598 7.36 -7.86 19.50
N HIS A 599 6.55 -8.74 18.87
CA HIS A 599 6.21 -10.08 19.34
C HIS A 599 5.80 -10.10 20.84
N LEU A 600 4.90 -9.20 21.24
CA LEU A 600 4.39 -9.14 22.61
C LEU A 600 3.20 -10.12 22.78
N PRO A 601 3.10 -10.85 23.91
CA PRO A 601 2.00 -11.79 24.12
C PRO A 601 0.68 -11.05 24.41
N GLY A 602 -0.41 -11.47 23.75
CA GLY A 602 -1.75 -10.93 23.99
C GLY A 602 -2.26 -11.14 25.42
N LEU A 603 -3.14 -10.25 25.86
CA LEU A 603 -3.79 -10.25 27.19
C LEU A 603 -2.82 -10.26 28.40
N GLY A 604 -1.87 -9.32 28.44
CA GLY A 604 -1.20 -8.90 29.69
C GLY A 604 -0.31 -9.95 30.36
N LEU A 605 0.10 -10.98 29.61
CA LEU A 605 0.90 -12.10 30.09
C LEU A 605 2.40 -11.75 30.21
N GLY A 606 2.72 -10.86 31.15
CA GLY A 606 4.07 -10.74 31.75
C GLY A 606 4.91 -9.52 31.36
N LEU A 607 4.67 -8.90 30.20
CA LEU A 607 5.39 -7.70 29.74
C LEU A 607 4.44 -6.49 29.72
N SER A 608 4.83 -5.39 30.38
CA SER A 608 4.08 -4.12 30.37
C SER A 608 4.76 -3.13 29.45
N VAL A 609 4.19 -2.92 28.25
CA VAL A 609 4.79 -2.12 27.17
C VAL A 609 3.75 -1.17 26.57
N ASP A 610 3.87 0.12 26.86
CA ASP A 610 3.05 1.16 26.23
C ASP A 610 3.69 1.62 24.92
N VAL A 611 3.12 1.23 23.78
CA VAL A 611 3.49 1.81 22.47
C VAL A 611 2.63 3.04 22.18
N VAL A 612 3.26 4.22 22.11
CA VAL A 612 2.58 5.51 21.94
C VAL A 612 3.00 6.12 20.61
N ASP A 613 2.07 6.20 19.65
CA ASP A 613 2.25 7.03 18.46
C ASP A 613 1.81 8.47 18.75
N MET A 614 2.70 9.43 18.51
CA MET A 614 2.41 10.86 18.60
C MET A 614 2.28 11.52 17.22
N GLY A 615 2.58 10.81 16.12
CA GLY A 615 2.68 11.40 14.79
C GLY A 615 3.57 12.64 14.77
N GLY A 616 3.22 13.63 13.96
CA GLY A 616 3.87 14.95 13.91
C GLY A 616 3.43 15.94 14.99
N ALA A 617 3.22 15.50 16.24
CA ALA A 617 2.82 16.38 17.34
C ALA A 617 3.93 17.38 17.74
N GLU A 618 3.53 18.62 18.04
CA GLU A 618 4.46 19.71 18.40
C GLU A 618 5.32 19.39 19.64
N ASP A 619 6.55 19.94 19.67
CA ASP A 619 7.52 19.85 20.77
C ASP A 619 6.89 20.00 22.17
N GLY A 620 5.95 20.93 22.34
CA GLY A 620 5.29 21.19 23.62
C GLY A 620 4.43 20.02 24.09
N VAL A 621 3.73 19.36 23.16
CA VAL A 621 2.90 18.17 23.42
C VAL A 621 3.79 16.97 23.74
N LEU A 622 4.89 16.78 22.99
CA LEU A 622 5.92 15.78 23.30
C LEU A 622 6.49 15.97 24.71
N CYS A 623 6.92 17.19 25.05
CA CYS A 623 7.42 17.47 26.39
C CYS A 623 6.34 17.25 27.47
N GLN A 624 5.07 17.59 27.22
CA GLN A 624 3.97 17.33 28.17
C GLN A 624 3.78 15.82 28.39
N ALA A 625 3.72 15.02 27.32
CA ALA A 625 3.60 13.57 27.39
C ALA A 625 4.74 12.94 28.21
N LEU A 626 6.00 13.32 27.93
CA LEU A 626 7.16 12.83 28.66
C LEU A 626 7.09 13.12 30.17
N ASN A 627 6.70 14.34 30.58
CA ASN A 627 6.54 14.66 32.00
C ASN A 627 5.39 13.88 32.66
N ASN A 628 4.33 13.53 31.92
CA ASN A 628 3.23 12.72 32.43
C ASN A 628 3.66 11.26 32.68
N PHE A 629 4.35 10.62 31.72
CA PHE A 629 4.81 9.24 31.87
C PHE A 629 5.80 9.07 33.02
N THR A 630 6.74 10.01 33.21
CA THR A 630 7.65 9.96 34.39
C THR A 630 6.96 10.18 35.73
N ARG A 631 5.68 10.57 35.74
CA ARG A 631 4.86 10.76 36.95
C ARG A 631 3.78 9.69 37.10
N HIS A 632 3.80 8.64 36.27
CA HIS A 632 2.79 7.60 36.33
C HIS A 632 2.90 6.83 37.67
N PRO A 633 1.81 6.68 38.46
CA PRO A 633 1.88 6.17 39.83
C PRO A 633 2.30 4.69 39.94
N SER A 634 2.38 3.97 38.81
CA SER A 634 2.97 2.62 38.74
C SER A 634 4.50 2.62 38.85
N CYS A 635 5.17 3.74 38.56
CA CYS A 635 6.63 3.82 38.45
C CYS A 635 7.33 4.03 39.81
N GLN A 636 8.45 3.35 40.06
CA GLN A 636 9.26 3.48 41.29
C GLN A 636 9.72 4.92 41.57
N ALA A 637 10.09 5.68 40.53
CA ALA A 637 10.38 7.12 40.63
C ALA A 637 9.20 7.96 41.16
N ALA A 638 7.97 7.45 41.02
CA ALA A 638 6.72 8.06 41.53
C ALA A 638 6.13 7.29 42.74
N GLY A 639 6.88 6.36 43.33
CA GLY A 639 6.46 5.56 44.50
C GLY A 639 5.69 4.27 44.19
N GLY A 640 5.56 3.88 42.91
CA GLY A 640 4.93 2.63 42.47
C GLY A 640 5.87 1.43 42.43
N PRO A 641 5.37 0.22 42.11
CA PRO A 641 6.18 -1.01 42.16
C PRO A 641 7.06 -1.28 40.93
N TRP A 642 6.81 -0.65 39.77
CA TRP A 642 7.49 -0.96 38.50
C TRP A 642 8.69 -0.07 38.22
N LEU A 643 9.81 -0.60 37.72
CA LEU A 643 10.86 0.22 37.13
C LEU A 643 10.38 0.73 35.76
N CYS A 644 10.39 2.04 35.51
CA CYS A 644 9.90 2.59 34.23
C CYS A 644 11.05 2.99 33.30
N ARG A 645 11.09 2.42 32.10
CA ARG A 645 12.08 2.72 31.05
C ARG A 645 11.40 3.41 29.88
N LEU A 646 11.81 4.65 29.63
CA LEU A 646 11.18 5.56 28.67
C LEU A 646 12.07 5.73 27.43
N PHE A 647 11.56 5.31 26.26
CA PHE A 647 12.24 5.42 24.98
C PHE A 647 11.52 6.40 24.06
N VAL A 648 12.26 7.28 23.39
CA VAL A 648 11.75 8.17 22.35
C VAL A 648 12.39 7.83 21.02
N VAL A 649 11.58 7.49 20.05
CA VAL A 649 11.93 7.11 18.69
C VAL A 649 11.61 8.28 17.77
N THR A 650 12.66 8.92 17.23
CA THR A 650 12.57 10.23 16.55
C THR A 650 13.56 10.33 15.38
N PRO A 651 13.15 10.89 14.22
CA PRO A 651 14.07 11.22 13.14
C PRO A 651 15.19 12.18 13.58
N GLY A 652 16.37 12.10 12.95
CA GLY A 652 17.49 13.02 13.20
C GLY A 652 17.23 14.48 12.82
N THR A 653 16.12 14.77 12.14
CA THR A 653 15.60 16.13 11.90
C THR A 653 14.89 16.70 13.13
N THR A 654 14.10 15.89 13.85
CA THR A 654 13.27 16.32 15.00
C THR A 654 13.85 15.96 16.36
N ARG A 655 14.90 15.14 16.45
CA ARG A 655 15.70 14.91 17.68
C ARG A 655 16.03 16.17 18.52
N PRO A 656 16.28 17.37 17.96
CA PRO A 656 16.43 18.59 18.76
C PRO A 656 15.21 18.94 19.63
N ALA A 657 14.00 18.53 19.28
CA ALA A 657 12.79 18.69 20.10
C ALA A 657 12.90 17.94 21.43
N VAL A 658 13.30 16.66 21.41
CA VAL A 658 13.48 15.84 22.62
C VAL A 658 14.46 16.51 23.61
N ARG A 659 15.54 17.11 23.08
CA ARG A 659 16.52 17.85 23.89
C ARG A 659 15.92 19.08 24.58
N LYS A 660 14.90 19.75 24.00
CA LYS A 660 14.22 20.90 24.63
C LYS A 660 13.43 20.51 25.88
N CYS A 661 12.99 19.25 25.99
CA CYS A 661 12.21 18.75 27.12
C CYS A 661 13.00 18.58 28.44
N ARG A 662 14.34 18.69 28.38
CA ARG A 662 15.27 18.64 29.53
C ARG A 662 15.18 17.36 30.38
N PHE A 663 15.07 16.21 29.72
CA PHE A 663 15.37 14.92 30.33
C PHE A 663 16.85 14.57 30.08
N PRO A 664 17.56 13.96 31.04
CA PRO A 664 18.89 13.44 30.77
C PRO A 664 18.79 12.23 29.82
N LEU A 665 19.78 12.10 28.94
CA LEU A 665 19.89 10.99 28.01
C LEU A 665 20.70 9.86 28.65
N ARG A 666 20.13 8.66 28.77
CA ARG A 666 20.78 7.49 29.36
C ARG A 666 21.54 6.68 28.31
N SER A 667 20.91 6.41 27.18
CA SER A 667 21.51 5.73 26.03
C SER A 667 20.89 6.23 24.72
N GLU A 668 21.61 6.07 23.61
CA GLU A 668 21.16 6.49 22.29
C GLU A 668 21.69 5.51 21.22
N MET A 669 20.77 5.00 20.39
CA MET A 669 21.09 4.24 19.19
C MET A 669 20.70 5.04 17.94
N LEU A 670 21.56 5.01 16.91
CA LEU A 670 21.28 5.56 15.58
C LEU A 670 21.09 4.42 14.58
N ILE A 671 19.99 4.46 13.85
CA ILE A 671 19.62 3.46 12.83
C ILE A 671 19.56 4.14 11.47
N PHE A 672 20.45 3.74 10.57
CA PHE A 672 20.61 4.27 9.22
C PHE A 672 20.29 3.17 8.18
N PRO A 673 19.61 3.49 7.07
CA PRO A 673 19.06 4.79 6.69
C PRO A 673 17.64 5.02 7.19
N HIS A 674 17.27 6.28 7.45
CA HIS A 674 15.91 6.72 7.67
C HIS A 674 15.70 8.13 7.11
N LEU A 675 14.83 8.27 6.12
CA LEU A 675 14.34 9.54 5.61
C LEU A 675 12.87 9.67 5.98
N THR A 676 12.52 10.57 6.91
CA THR A 676 11.12 10.97 7.10
C THR A 676 10.72 12.00 6.04
N LEU A 677 9.45 11.97 5.61
CA LEU A 677 8.84 12.99 4.76
C LEU A 677 7.83 13.86 5.52
N GLU A 678 7.57 13.56 6.80
CA GLU A 678 6.83 14.45 7.69
C GLU A 678 7.72 15.66 8.07
N ASP A 679 9.00 15.40 8.34
CA ASP A 679 9.99 16.43 8.69
C ASP A 679 11.25 16.30 7.82
N PRO A 680 11.14 16.61 6.51
CA PRO A 680 12.21 16.35 5.54
C PRO A 680 13.48 17.18 5.86
N PRO A 681 14.67 16.57 5.78
CA PRO A 681 15.93 17.25 6.10
C PRO A 681 16.23 18.36 5.08
N ALA A 682 16.59 19.54 5.59
CA ALA A 682 17.03 20.65 4.75
C ALA A 682 18.25 20.27 3.89
N LEU A 683 18.31 20.74 2.65
CA LEU A 683 19.40 20.41 1.71
C LEU A 683 20.79 20.79 2.27
N SER A 684 20.87 21.88 3.04
CA SER A 684 22.08 22.30 3.76
C SER A 684 22.52 21.30 4.85
N SER A 685 21.57 20.64 5.51
CA SER A 685 21.84 19.57 6.48
C SER A 685 22.35 18.29 5.79
N LEU A 686 21.83 17.97 4.60
CA LEU A 686 22.29 16.85 3.77
C LEU A 686 23.69 17.08 3.17
N LEU A 687 24.08 18.34 2.97
CA LEU A 687 25.43 18.73 2.55
C LEU A 687 26.40 18.96 3.74
N SER A 688 25.93 18.82 4.98
CA SER A 688 26.74 18.99 6.19
C SER A 688 27.54 17.72 6.55
N ARG A 689 28.52 17.84 7.45
CA ARG A 689 29.22 16.67 8.00
C ARG A 689 28.31 15.76 8.86
N ALA A 690 27.14 16.25 9.29
CA ALA A 690 26.14 15.52 10.08
C ALA A 690 24.99 14.95 9.23
N TRP A 691 25.14 14.89 7.91
CA TRP A 691 24.11 14.36 6.99
C TRP A 691 23.58 12.97 7.39
N ARG A 692 24.46 12.11 7.93
CA ARG A 692 24.10 10.75 8.37
C ARG A 692 23.20 10.76 9.59
N ASP A 693 23.40 11.67 10.53
CA ASP A 693 22.54 11.82 11.71
C ASP A 693 21.14 12.24 11.24
N HIS A 694 21.06 13.24 10.36
CA HIS A 694 19.79 13.70 9.78
C HIS A 694 19.09 12.66 8.89
N LEU A 695 19.81 11.65 8.39
CA LEU A 695 19.27 10.47 7.70
C LEU A 695 19.27 9.20 8.57
N SER A 696 19.20 9.35 9.88
CA SER A 696 19.05 8.26 10.85
C SER A 696 17.77 8.41 11.68
N LEU A 697 17.23 7.27 12.11
CA LEU A 697 16.26 7.21 13.19
C LEU A 697 17.04 7.09 14.51
N HIS A 698 16.70 7.91 15.49
CA HIS A 698 17.31 7.87 16.82
C HIS A 698 16.35 7.20 17.81
N ILE A 699 16.85 6.22 18.54
CA ILE A 699 16.18 5.61 19.69
C ILE A 699 16.89 6.12 20.94
N LEU A 700 16.18 6.91 21.74
CA LEU A 700 16.71 7.65 22.88
C LEU A 700 16.13 7.09 24.18
N GLU A 701 16.93 6.40 24.99
CA GLU A 701 16.52 6.03 26.35
C GLU A 701 16.71 7.24 27.27
N LEU A 702 15.63 7.70 27.88
CA LEU A 702 15.65 8.83 28.80
C LEU A 702 15.86 8.36 30.24
N GLY A 703 16.72 9.07 30.96
CA GLY A 703 16.87 8.92 32.40
C GLY A 703 15.83 9.73 33.18
N GLU A 704 15.73 9.47 34.47
CA GLU A 704 14.90 10.25 35.39
C GLU A 704 15.29 11.73 35.36
N LYS A 705 14.27 12.59 35.28
CA LYS A 705 14.47 14.04 35.30
C LYS A 705 14.96 14.43 36.70
N PRO A 706 16.09 15.16 36.84
CA PRO A 706 16.51 15.62 38.15
C PRO A 706 15.44 16.55 38.72
N ASP A 707 14.84 16.15 39.83
CA ASP A 707 13.90 17.00 40.56
C ASP A 707 14.61 18.29 40.98
N ASN A 708 13.86 19.40 40.94
CA ASN A 708 14.31 20.68 41.48
C ASN A 708 14.26 20.65 43.02
N MET A 709 15.08 19.79 43.65
CA MET A 709 15.31 19.85 45.09
C MET A 709 15.84 21.24 45.45
N THR A 710 15.21 21.87 46.44
CA THR A 710 15.67 23.10 47.10
C THR A 710 15.82 24.36 46.24
N GLN A 711 14.80 24.73 45.46
CA GLN A 711 14.44 26.14 45.48
C GLN A 711 13.91 26.49 46.89
N LYS A 712 14.69 27.28 47.64
CA LYS A 712 14.29 27.78 48.98
C LYS A 712 12.94 28.51 48.87
N PRO A 713 11.96 28.23 49.75
CA PRO A 713 10.74 29.01 49.80
C PRO A 713 11.07 30.43 50.29
N LEU A 714 10.81 31.44 49.45
CA LEU A 714 10.67 32.82 49.92
C LEU A 714 9.40 32.93 50.79
N PRO A 715 9.33 33.93 51.70
CA PRO A 715 8.32 33.96 52.75
C PRO A 715 6.89 34.09 52.22
N LYS A 716 5.95 33.44 52.89
CA LYS A 716 4.52 33.52 52.59
C LYS A 716 3.97 34.92 52.84
N THR A 717 3.45 35.58 51.81
CA THR A 717 2.38 36.58 51.92
C THR A 717 1.06 35.93 51.50
N ALA A 718 0.06 35.97 52.37
CA ALA A 718 -1.17 35.19 52.23
C ALA A 718 -2.34 36.02 51.68
N VAL A 719 -3.04 35.50 50.67
CA VAL A 719 -4.41 35.91 50.28
C VAL A 719 -5.18 34.70 49.75
N GLY A 720 -6.39 34.46 50.28
CA GLY A 720 -7.51 33.82 49.57
C GLY A 720 -7.40 32.34 49.19
N GLU A 721 -7.98 31.46 50.01
CA GLU A 721 -8.35 30.10 49.58
C GLU A 721 -9.64 30.11 48.75
N GLY A 722 -9.73 29.21 47.76
CA GLY A 722 -10.94 28.97 46.98
C GLY A 722 -10.84 27.64 46.22
N PRO A 723 -11.86 26.75 46.29
CA PRO A 723 -11.73 25.38 45.77
C PRO A 723 -11.82 25.32 44.24
N ILE A 724 -10.90 24.57 43.62
CA ILE A 724 -10.89 24.26 42.19
C ILE A 724 -11.49 22.84 41.99
N PRO A 725 -12.43 22.63 41.05
CA PRO A 725 -13.05 21.32 40.83
C PRO A 725 -12.10 20.33 40.13
N PRO A 726 -12.29 19.00 40.34
CA PRO A 726 -11.43 17.98 39.74
C PRO A 726 -11.67 17.81 38.23
N LEU A 727 -10.59 17.78 37.44
CA LEU A 727 -10.62 17.40 36.02
C LEU A 727 -10.38 15.89 35.86
N SER A 728 -11.47 15.12 35.95
CA SER A 728 -11.49 13.73 35.52
C SER A 728 -11.72 13.63 34.01
N VAL A 729 -10.78 13.06 33.25
CA VAL A 729 -10.98 12.69 31.84
C VAL A 729 -10.76 11.19 31.69
N GLY A 730 -11.82 10.42 31.94
CA GLY A 730 -11.88 9.00 31.55
C GLY A 730 -12.32 8.89 30.09
N TRP A 731 -11.65 8.06 29.30
CA TRP A 731 -12.10 7.71 27.95
C TRP A 731 -13.22 6.66 28.03
N THR A 732 -14.46 7.11 28.14
CA THR A 732 -15.65 6.27 27.92
C THR A 732 -16.24 6.62 26.56
N GLY A 733 -16.24 5.66 25.63
CA GLY A 733 -16.84 5.86 24.30
C GLY A 733 -18.36 6.03 24.38
N THR A 734 -18.91 6.81 23.45
CA THR A 734 -20.36 7.01 23.27
C THR A 734 -20.74 6.90 21.80
N GLU A 735 -21.43 5.82 21.45
CA GLU A 735 -22.44 5.80 20.39
C GLU A 735 -23.82 5.64 21.06
N PRO A 736 -24.93 6.07 20.44
CA PRO A 736 -25.04 6.91 19.23
C PRO A 736 -25.31 8.40 19.53
#